data_AF-A0AA90TX48-F1
#
_entry.id   AF-A0AA90TX48-F1
#
_cell.length_a   1.000
_cell.length_b   1.000
_cell.length_c   1.000
_cell.angle_alpha   90.00
_cell.angle_beta   90.00
_cell.angle_gamma   90.00
#
_symmetry.space_group_name_H-M   'P 1'
#
loop_
_entity.id
_entity.type
_entity.pdbx_description
1 polymer ?
#
loop_
_entity_poly.entity_id
_entity_poly.type
_entity_poly.pdbx_seq_one_letter_code
_entity_poly.pdbx_strand_id
1 'polypeptide(L)'
;MSNSSSKQIGYFLSKKEKAYSTFNLPKKNGSLREISAPAKPMKYVQRWILDHILYKLDVGDFSHGFVPGKSIVTNASIHVNQDLVLGIDLKDFFPNIQFNSVRNIFKSAGYSPKVASLLADICTHHRTLPQGAPTSPTLSNLVALKIDEKIDAYCAKINFKYSRYADDITISGGSNLPKHKQIIIEIIEENGFIVNEDKTRMFSQGSKQKVTGLVVNDKVSIGRKRKKNIRATVHNILKNGPEMENRENNPFFKEKIFGELAFVKMVDPDFANPLIQKLKSLDWINYNKKLSNPRETELVVRSLQKNSKINPETYDQPIDSEGDFLQVICDVIAEMKLGMERQKFYPTFWNEESFVILDGTKHKVSPTPKIQSSVHKIIFSFIEERLLHKNIQTIEEFDEEIKYFGFKFLFTTQKRIELNVSTGLELAHDAQLENSLTKKLPSYMETSSSKSGLFIVMWFKDKNGIFFEKPTNKSKSEMVEHLEKNTKEVNEKDNLKIESILIDVSNKSSASKISANVSKHRDFSTVNISHTEKRVVKIIAVQLAYELSTEEFPPQIIDENRLKTKVLNALAKAFDLGADIVCLPELCVREDWIEGIQNTYTDMVIVAGSYYDNENHNVCKLIVDSNISIPLQMKITPSPFENPGITDENMVPGSELYIYNTKVGKISILICRDFLNLRDRLRGNQKPDIIFIPSYNSATERFYDDAHNHTTNSAVYIVISNTSLYGGTSVFGLIRPESQGALVRRGFKDENDRQNKLCKLRKGEEGFVIADFNLIHKSLQNPMPADPAEEIKPVSNIDKKLIEF
;
A
#
# COMPACT_ATOMS: atom_id res chain seq x y z
N MET A 1 -11.92 -20.47 22.10
CA MET A 1 -10.57 -19.96 22.46
C MET A 1 -9.60 -21.12 22.30
N SER A 2 -8.54 -20.96 21.50
CA SER A 2 -7.52 -22.00 21.31
C SER A 2 -6.61 -22.12 22.55
N ASN A 3 -5.85 -23.21 22.67
CA ASN A 3 -4.96 -23.46 23.81
C ASN A 3 -3.84 -22.40 24.00
N SER A 4 -3.58 -21.54 23.00
CA SER A 4 -2.64 -20.41 23.13
C SER A 4 -3.26 -19.20 23.85
N SER A 5 -4.58 -19.01 23.76
CA SER A 5 -5.30 -17.86 24.35
C SER A 5 -5.33 -17.91 25.88
N SER A 6 -5.40 -19.10 26.48
CA SER A 6 -5.46 -19.27 27.93
C SER A 6 -4.12 -18.94 28.62
N LYS A 7 -2.99 -19.32 28.01
CA LYS A 7 -1.64 -18.97 28.50
C LYS A 7 -1.37 -17.47 28.40
N GLN A 8 -1.85 -16.80 27.35
CA GLN A 8 -1.72 -15.35 27.19
C GLN A 8 -2.56 -14.57 28.22
N ILE A 9 -3.82 -14.98 28.46
CA ILE A 9 -4.66 -14.37 29.50
C ILE A 9 -4.01 -14.52 30.88
N GLY A 10 -3.48 -15.71 31.20
CA GLY A 10 -2.74 -15.93 32.44
C GLY A 10 -1.48 -15.07 32.57
N TYR A 11 -0.75 -14.83 31.46
CA TYR A 11 0.41 -13.94 31.43
C TYR A 11 0.03 -12.46 31.61
N PHE A 12 -1.03 -11.97 30.97
CA PHE A 12 -1.49 -10.60 31.14
C PHE A 12 -2.03 -10.32 32.54
N LEU A 13 -2.70 -11.30 33.15
CA LEU A 13 -3.13 -11.21 34.55
C LEU A 13 -1.95 -11.20 35.51
N SER A 14 -0.87 -11.95 35.24
CA SER A 14 0.34 -11.92 36.08
C SER A 14 1.21 -10.66 35.87
N LYS A 15 1.05 -9.94 34.76
CA LYS A 15 1.75 -8.67 34.47
C LYS A 15 0.79 -7.54 34.09
N LYS A 16 -0.24 -7.34 34.91
CA LYS A 16 -1.35 -6.41 34.65
C LYS A 16 -0.92 -4.98 34.37
N GLU A 17 0.12 -4.51 35.05
CA GLU A 17 0.73 -3.18 34.84
C GLU A 17 1.27 -2.99 33.42
N LYS A 18 1.75 -4.05 32.78
CA LYS A 18 2.23 -4.00 31.39
C LYS A 18 1.10 -4.19 30.37
N ALA A 19 -0.12 -4.46 30.83
CA ALA A 19 -1.29 -4.63 30.00
C ALA A 19 -2.09 -3.33 29.82
N TYR A 20 -1.65 -2.23 30.45
CA TYR A 20 -2.23 -0.89 30.33
C TYR A 20 -1.15 0.15 30.01
N SER A 21 -1.52 1.16 29.24
CA SER A 21 -0.74 2.36 28.95
C SER A 21 -1.45 3.56 29.58
N THR A 22 -0.75 4.32 30.41
CA THR A 22 -1.31 5.47 31.13
C THR A 22 -0.77 6.78 30.57
N PHE A 23 -1.67 7.68 30.19
CA PHE A 23 -1.34 9.00 29.64
C PHE A 23 -2.38 10.06 30.02
N ASN A 24 -2.03 11.34 29.86
CA ASN A 24 -2.87 12.46 30.29
C ASN A 24 -3.51 13.20 29.09
N LEU A 25 -4.80 13.48 29.18
CA LEU A 25 -5.54 14.35 28.25
C LEU A 25 -6.00 15.65 28.93
N PRO A 26 -5.91 16.82 28.28
CA PRO A 26 -6.40 18.06 28.86
C PRO A 26 -7.93 18.10 28.94
N LYS A 27 -8.48 18.47 30.10
CA LYS A 27 -9.90 18.82 30.28
C LYS A 27 -10.15 20.24 29.79
N LYS A 28 -11.42 20.57 29.54
CA LYS A 28 -11.84 21.93 29.09
C LYS A 28 -11.46 23.06 30.05
N ASN A 29 -11.26 22.76 31.34
CA ASN A 29 -10.84 23.70 32.37
C ASN A 29 -9.30 23.74 32.55
N GLY A 30 -8.54 23.06 31.69
CA GLY A 30 -7.07 23.04 31.73
C GLY A 30 -6.45 21.96 32.62
N SER A 31 -7.21 21.30 33.52
CA SER A 31 -6.66 20.21 34.32
C SER A 31 -6.51 18.92 33.52
N LEU A 32 -5.61 18.04 33.94
CA LEU A 32 -5.33 16.78 33.23
C LEU A 32 -6.32 15.68 33.64
N ARG A 33 -6.69 14.83 32.68
CA ARG A 33 -7.41 13.57 32.86
C ARG A 33 -6.47 12.44 32.53
N GLU A 34 -6.14 11.64 33.53
CA GLU A 34 -5.42 10.39 33.33
C GLU A 34 -6.34 9.37 32.62
N ILE A 35 -5.81 8.75 31.57
CA ILE A 35 -6.41 7.68 30.78
C ILE A 35 -5.52 6.46 30.94
N SER A 36 -6.11 5.32 31.28
CA SER A 36 -5.42 4.03 31.34
C SER A 36 -6.02 3.12 30.26
N ALA A 37 -5.39 3.12 29.09
CA ALA A 37 -5.86 2.36 27.94
C ALA A 37 -5.28 0.93 27.97
N PRO A 38 -6.09 -0.13 27.80
CA PRO A 38 -5.60 -1.49 27.73
C PRO A 38 -4.83 -1.74 26.43
N ALA A 39 -3.73 -2.48 26.50
CA ALA A 39 -2.98 -2.97 25.35
C ALA A 39 -3.88 -3.84 24.44
N LYS A 40 -3.56 -3.93 23.14
CA LYS A 40 -4.40 -4.62 22.13
C LYS A 40 -4.92 -6.00 22.56
N PRO A 41 -4.10 -6.92 23.12
CA PRO A 41 -4.60 -8.22 23.55
C PRO A 41 -5.60 -8.16 24.71
N MET A 42 -5.35 -7.29 25.70
CA MET A 42 -6.28 -7.06 26.81
C MET A 42 -7.58 -6.44 26.30
N LYS A 43 -7.47 -5.46 25.40
CA LYS A 43 -8.61 -4.80 24.74
C LYS A 43 -9.47 -5.81 23.97
N TYR A 44 -8.85 -6.78 23.30
CA TYR A 44 -9.56 -7.86 22.59
C TYR A 44 -10.37 -8.74 23.55
N VAL A 45 -9.77 -9.18 24.66
CA VAL A 45 -10.47 -9.99 25.68
C VAL A 45 -11.63 -9.20 26.31
N GLN A 46 -11.39 -7.93 26.65
CA GLN A 46 -12.42 -7.06 27.20
C GLN A 46 -13.54 -6.80 26.18
N ARG A 47 -13.23 -6.63 24.88
CA ARG A 47 -14.25 -6.53 23.83
C ARG A 47 -15.08 -7.81 23.75
N TRP A 48 -14.44 -8.98 23.82
CA TRP A 48 -15.17 -10.24 23.85
C TRP A 48 -16.15 -10.32 25.04
N ILE A 49 -15.70 -9.93 26.23
CA ILE A 49 -16.54 -9.85 27.44
C ILE A 49 -17.71 -8.88 27.23
N LEU A 50 -17.45 -7.72 26.65
CA LEU A 50 -18.46 -6.72 26.35
C LEU A 50 -19.56 -7.29 25.43
N ASP A 51 -19.17 -7.84 24.29
CA ASP A 51 -20.12 -8.28 23.25
C ASP A 51 -20.88 -9.55 23.65
N HIS A 52 -20.22 -10.48 24.35
CA HIS A 52 -20.80 -11.81 24.63
C HIS A 52 -21.45 -11.91 26.00
N ILE A 53 -21.12 -11.01 26.93
CA ILE A 53 -21.63 -11.03 28.31
C ILE A 53 -22.35 -9.72 28.61
N LEU A 54 -21.65 -8.58 28.60
CA LEU A 54 -22.17 -7.35 29.19
C LEU A 54 -23.33 -6.73 28.40
N TYR A 55 -23.29 -6.74 27.05
CA TYR A 55 -24.38 -6.23 26.22
C TYR A 55 -25.66 -7.07 26.29
N LYS A 56 -25.61 -8.25 26.91
CA LYS A 56 -26.81 -9.07 27.18
C LYS A 56 -27.44 -8.77 28.54
N LEU A 57 -26.78 -7.97 29.37
CA LEU A 57 -27.31 -7.56 30.67
C LEU A 57 -28.12 -6.28 30.51
N ASP A 58 -29.24 -6.21 31.22
CA ASP A 58 -30.08 -5.02 31.23
C ASP A 58 -29.45 -3.91 32.08
N VAL A 59 -29.40 -2.71 31.52
CA VAL A 59 -28.88 -1.49 32.16
C VAL A 59 -30.00 -0.52 32.55
N GLY A 60 -31.26 -0.92 32.35
CA GLY A 60 -32.45 -0.10 32.58
C GLY A 60 -32.66 0.96 31.51
N ASP A 61 -33.91 1.44 31.40
CA ASP A 61 -34.29 2.44 30.40
C ASP A 61 -33.82 3.86 30.73
N PHE A 62 -33.42 4.09 31.98
CA PHE A 62 -32.98 5.39 32.50
C PHE A 62 -31.60 5.80 32.00
N SER A 63 -30.77 4.83 31.58
CA SER A 63 -29.39 5.08 31.15
C SER A 63 -29.32 5.29 29.63
N HIS A 64 -28.77 6.43 29.23
CA HIS A 64 -28.61 6.81 27.83
C HIS A 64 -27.14 6.95 27.41
N GLY A 65 -26.22 7.07 28.37
CA GLY A 65 -24.79 7.14 28.10
C GLY A 65 -24.21 5.76 27.89
N PHE A 66 -23.41 5.56 26.83
CA PHE A 66 -22.76 4.28 26.52
C PHE A 66 -23.69 3.09 26.25
N VAL A 67 -24.97 3.33 26.02
CA VAL A 67 -25.96 2.30 25.69
C VAL A 67 -26.17 2.26 24.17
N PRO A 68 -26.00 1.09 23.52
CA PRO A 68 -26.27 0.95 22.09
C PRO A 68 -27.68 1.44 21.72
N GLY A 69 -27.79 2.21 20.65
CA GLY A 69 -29.07 2.78 20.18
C GLY A 69 -29.58 4.00 20.97
N LYS A 70 -28.98 4.34 22.12
CA LYS A 70 -29.28 5.58 22.87
C LYS A 70 -28.22 6.63 22.54
N SER A 71 -28.56 7.89 22.78
CA SER A 71 -27.72 9.06 22.49
C SER A 71 -28.07 10.25 23.39
N ILE A 72 -27.27 11.32 23.31
CA ILE A 72 -27.59 12.60 23.96
C ILE A 72 -28.97 13.15 23.57
N VAL A 73 -29.48 12.80 22.37
CA VAL A 73 -30.81 13.24 21.91
C VAL A 73 -31.89 12.48 22.66
N THR A 74 -31.75 11.16 22.79
CA THR A 74 -32.71 10.34 23.55
C THR A 74 -32.76 10.77 25.02
N ASN A 75 -31.60 11.12 25.61
CA ASN A 75 -31.53 11.64 26.98
C ASN A 75 -32.25 12.99 27.11
N ALA A 76 -31.90 13.94 26.23
CA ALA A 76 -32.48 15.28 26.25
C ALA A 76 -34.00 15.29 25.96
N SER A 77 -34.49 14.36 25.14
CA SER A 77 -35.90 14.28 24.73
C SER A 77 -36.87 14.07 25.90
N ILE A 78 -36.42 13.35 26.94
CA ILE A 78 -37.22 13.09 28.15
C ILE A 78 -37.60 14.40 28.85
N HIS A 79 -36.66 15.35 28.87
CA HIS A 79 -36.72 16.58 29.66
C HIS A 79 -37.24 17.79 28.87
N VAL A 80 -37.86 17.57 27.70
CA VAL A 80 -38.42 18.64 26.89
C VAL A 80 -39.65 19.26 27.57
N ASN A 81 -39.74 20.59 27.48
CA ASN A 81 -40.90 21.38 27.94
C ASN A 81 -41.21 21.16 29.44
N GLN A 82 -40.21 21.40 30.28
CA GLN A 82 -40.30 21.25 31.74
C GLN A 82 -40.05 22.58 32.43
N ASP A 83 -40.68 22.82 33.58
CA ASP A 83 -40.54 24.09 34.31
C ASP A 83 -39.11 24.28 34.82
N LEU A 84 -38.55 23.22 35.41
CA LEU A 84 -37.20 23.17 35.95
C LEU A 84 -36.44 21.93 35.45
N VAL A 85 -35.12 22.10 35.22
CA VAL A 85 -34.18 21.03 34.90
C VAL A 85 -32.97 21.12 35.84
N LEU A 86 -32.73 20.07 36.60
CA LEU A 86 -31.59 19.86 37.48
C LEU A 86 -30.59 18.90 36.83
N GLY A 87 -29.37 19.36 36.59
CA GLY A 87 -28.24 18.54 36.19
C GLY A 87 -27.29 18.32 37.37
N ILE A 88 -26.90 17.07 37.63
CA ILE A 88 -25.99 16.65 38.69
C ILE A 88 -24.85 15.85 38.02
N ASP A 89 -23.60 16.25 38.25
CA ASP A 89 -22.40 15.55 37.75
C ASP A 89 -21.80 14.71 38.89
N LEU A 90 -21.44 13.45 38.61
CA LEU A 90 -20.76 12.59 39.57
C LEU A 90 -19.24 12.79 39.52
N LYS A 91 -18.63 13.01 40.68
CA LYS A 91 -17.17 13.15 40.79
C LYS A 91 -16.48 11.80 40.55
N ASP A 92 -15.43 11.80 39.74
CA ASP A 92 -14.54 10.66 39.48
C ASP A 92 -15.29 9.34 39.24
N PHE A 93 -16.30 9.37 38.36
CA PHE A 93 -17.27 8.30 38.16
C PHE A 93 -16.65 6.91 37.92
N PHE A 94 -15.70 6.78 37.00
CA PHE A 94 -15.03 5.49 36.74
C PHE A 94 -14.10 5.07 37.88
N PRO A 95 -13.16 5.91 38.36
CA PRO A 95 -12.30 5.55 39.50
C PRO A 95 -13.04 5.16 40.79
N ASN A 96 -14.23 5.72 41.01
CA ASN A 96 -15.04 5.37 42.20
C ASN A 96 -15.66 3.97 42.13
N ILE A 97 -15.72 3.35 40.95
CA ILE A 97 -16.26 2.00 40.80
C ILE A 97 -15.16 0.97 41.04
N GLN A 98 -15.26 0.33 42.20
CA GLN A 98 -14.28 -0.63 42.71
C GLN A 98 -14.46 -2.04 42.15
N PHE A 99 -13.38 -2.82 42.19
CA PHE A 99 -13.32 -4.23 41.78
C PHE A 99 -14.45 -5.09 42.35
N ASN A 100 -14.80 -4.89 43.62
CA ASN A 100 -15.86 -5.67 44.26
C ASN A 100 -17.25 -5.39 43.65
N SER A 101 -17.52 -4.16 43.24
CA SER A 101 -18.77 -3.81 42.54
C SER A 101 -18.84 -4.52 41.19
N VAL A 102 -17.76 -4.47 40.41
CA VAL A 102 -17.65 -5.18 39.12
C VAL A 102 -17.79 -6.69 39.29
N ARG A 103 -17.14 -7.27 40.30
CA ARG A 103 -17.25 -8.68 40.66
C ARG A 103 -18.69 -9.07 40.98
N ASN A 104 -19.41 -8.22 41.71
CA ASN A 104 -20.80 -8.48 42.06
C ASN A 104 -21.74 -8.46 40.84
N ILE A 105 -21.45 -7.65 39.82
CA ILE A 105 -22.17 -7.70 38.54
C ILE A 105 -22.02 -9.08 37.89
N PHE A 106 -20.79 -9.58 37.75
CA PHE A 106 -20.57 -10.92 37.18
C PHE A 106 -21.17 -12.04 38.04
N LYS A 107 -21.14 -11.93 39.37
CA LYS A 107 -21.82 -12.90 40.25
C LYS A 107 -23.34 -12.89 40.02
N SER A 108 -23.94 -11.71 39.89
CA SER A 108 -25.38 -11.56 39.65
C SER A 108 -25.79 -12.05 38.27
N ALA A 109 -24.88 -12.00 37.30
CA ALA A 109 -25.04 -12.62 35.98
C ALA A 109 -24.89 -14.16 35.98
N GLY A 110 -24.71 -14.80 37.15
CA GLY A 110 -24.69 -16.26 37.29
C GLY A 110 -23.30 -16.91 37.27
N TYR A 111 -22.21 -16.13 37.20
CA TYR A 111 -20.85 -16.69 37.22
C TYR A 111 -20.42 -17.10 38.63
N SER A 112 -19.71 -18.23 38.73
CA SER A 112 -19.16 -18.70 40.00
C SER A 112 -18.22 -17.66 40.63
N PRO A 113 -18.06 -17.63 41.97
CA PRO A 113 -17.23 -16.63 42.65
C PRO A 113 -15.80 -16.51 42.12
N LYS A 114 -15.21 -17.61 41.64
CA LYS A 114 -13.87 -17.64 41.04
C LYS A 114 -13.84 -17.01 39.65
N VAL A 115 -14.81 -17.35 38.79
CA VAL A 115 -14.92 -16.79 37.44
C VAL A 115 -15.29 -15.31 37.49
N ALA A 116 -16.21 -14.92 38.37
CA ALA A 116 -16.58 -13.52 38.57
C ALA A 116 -15.38 -12.66 39.02
N SER A 117 -14.54 -13.18 39.93
CA SER A 117 -13.30 -12.50 40.32
C SER A 117 -12.35 -12.35 39.15
N LEU A 118 -12.20 -13.38 38.31
CA LEU A 118 -11.33 -13.35 37.14
C LEU A 118 -11.79 -12.31 36.12
N LEU A 119 -13.09 -12.31 35.78
CA LEU A 119 -13.67 -11.35 34.85
C LEU A 119 -13.57 -9.91 35.36
N ALA A 120 -13.83 -9.70 36.66
CA ALA A 120 -13.64 -8.40 37.29
C ALA A 120 -12.18 -7.96 37.27
N ASP A 121 -11.24 -8.89 37.45
CA ASP A 121 -9.82 -8.57 37.41
C ASP A 121 -9.40 -8.15 36.00
N ILE A 122 -9.85 -8.87 34.97
CA ILE A 122 -9.66 -8.49 33.58
C ILE A 122 -10.22 -7.08 33.29
N CYS A 123 -11.39 -6.75 33.83
CA CYS A 123 -12.11 -5.50 33.50
C CYS A 123 -11.67 -4.28 34.33
N THR A 124 -10.83 -4.45 35.34
CA THR A 124 -10.37 -3.37 36.23
C THR A 124 -8.87 -3.16 36.11
N HIS A 125 -8.37 -2.01 36.53
CA HIS A 125 -6.96 -1.69 36.66
C HIS A 125 -6.76 -0.93 37.98
N HIS A 126 -5.69 -1.23 38.73
CA HIS A 126 -5.54 -0.75 40.12
C HIS A 126 -6.81 -0.91 41.00
N ARG A 127 -7.54 -2.02 40.81
CA ARG A 127 -8.81 -2.34 41.48
C ARG A 127 -9.98 -1.38 41.19
N THR A 128 -9.90 -0.51 40.19
CA THR A 128 -11.00 0.38 39.78
C THR A 128 -11.30 0.23 38.29
N LEU A 129 -12.39 0.81 37.79
CA LEU A 129 -12.65 0.87 36.34
C LEU A 129 -11.70 1.89 35.67
N PRO A 130 -10.85 1.46 34.73
CA PRO A 130 -9.97 2.37 34.01
C PRO A 130 -10.74 3.18 32.96
N GLN A 131 -10.35 4.45 32.81
CA GLN A 131 -10.79 5.27 31.69
C GLN A 131 -10.01 4.86 30.44
N GLY A 132 -10.67 4.26 29.45
CA GLY A 132 -10.04 3.79 28.20
C GLY A 132 -10.31 2.32 27.88
N ALA A 133 -10.73 1.50 28.85
CA ALA A 133 -11.11 0.12 28.60
C ALA A 133 -12.51 0.00 27.96
N PRO A 134 -12.71 -0.89 26.97
CA PRO A 134 -14.00 -1.06 26.30
C PRO A 134 -15.12 -1.58 27.21
N THR A 135 -14.81 -2.28 28.31
CA THR A 135 -15.81 -2.80 29.26
C THR A 135 -16.28 -1.77 30.28
N SER A 136 -15.43 -0.79 30.62
CA SER A 136 -15.72 0.19 31.67
C SER A 136 -17.04 0.94 31.47
N PRO A 137 -17.41 1.41 30.25
CA PRO A 137 -18.64 2.15 30.02
C PRO A 137 -19.93 1.37 30.36
N THR A 138 -20.01 0.10 29.97
CA THR A 138 -21.20 -0.73 30.26
C THR A 138 -21.19 -1.21 31.70
N LEU A 139 -20.03 -1.55 32.25
CA LEU A 139 -19.91 -1.92 33.67
C LEU A 139 -20.30 -0.78 34.60
N SER A 140 -19.97 0.46 34.25
CA SER A 140 -20.35 1.61 35.08
C SER A 140 -21.86 1.83 35.10
N ASN A 141 -22.56 1.60 33.99
CA ASN A 141 -24.02 1.61 33.96
C ASN A 141 -24.63 0.47 34.78
N LEU A 142 -24.11 -0.75 34.66
CA LEU A 142 -24.61 -1.90 35.44
C LEU A 142 -24.43 -1.69 36.95
N VAL A 143 -23.32 -1.06 37.38
CA VAL A 143 -23.11 -0.71 38.79
C VAL A 143 -24.05 0.41 39.24
N ALA A 144 -24.32 1.38 38.38
CA ALA A 144 -25.23 2.49 38.67
C ALA A 144 -26.72 2.11 38.60
N LEU A 145 -27.09 0.94 38.06
CA LEU A 145 -28.50 0.53 37.91
C LEU A 145 -29.30 0.66 39.22
N LYS A 146 -28.71 0.30 40.36
CA LYS A 146 -29.38 0.40 41.67
C LYS A 146 -29.67 1.86 42.08
N ILE A 147 -28.81 2.81 41.72
CA ILE A 147 -29.09 4.23 41.98
C ILE A 147 -30.15 4.76 41.02
N ASP A 148 -30.10 4.30 39.77
CA ASP A 148 -31.04 4.71 38.74
C ASP A 148 -32.46 4.28 39.14
N GLU A 149 -32.67 3.03 39.56
CA GLU A 149 -33.96 2.51 40.03
C GLU A 149 -34.50 3.29 41.23
N LYS A 150 -33.64 3.62 42.21
CA LYS A 150 -34.05 4.38 43.41
C LYS A 150 -34.46 5.80 43.08
N ILE A 151 -33.65 6.49 42.26
CA ILE A 151 -33.91 7.89 41.90
C ILE A 151 -35.15 7.97 41.01
N ASP A 152 -35.28 7.07 40.03
CA ASP A 152 -36.45 7.02 39.16
C ASP A 152 -37.73 6.75 39.95
N ALA A 153 -37.74 5.72 40.82
CA ALA A 153 -38.88 5.43 41.67
C ALA A 153 -39.26 6.59 42.59
N TYR A 154 -38.27 7.35 43.08
CA TYR A 154 -38.51 8.57 43.85
C TYR A 154 -39.10 9.69 42.98
N CYS A 155 -38.53 9.94 41.80
CA CYS A 155 -38.98 10.96 40.86
C CYS A 155 -40.41 10.68 40.37
N ALA A 156 -40.72 9.41 40.05
CA ALA A 156 -42.05 9.00 39.59
C ALA A 156 -43.14 9.31 40.62
N LYS A 157 -42.88 9.12 41.92
CA LYS A 157 -43.83 9.43 43.02
C LYS A 157 -44.19 10.91 43.11
N ILE A 158 -43.30 11.79 42.65
CA ILE A 158 -43.48 13.25 42.70
C ILE A 158 -43.64 13.86 41.30
N ASN A 159 -43.95 13.02 40.29
CA ASN A 159 -44.16 13.41 38.90
C ASN A 159 -42.97 14.17 38.26
N PHE A 160 -41.76 13.76 38.62
CA PHE A 160 -40.53 14.21 37.97
C PHE A 160 -40.03 13.14 37.01
N LYS A 161 -39.22 13.57 36.03
CA LYS A 161 -38.57 12.70 35.07
C LYS A 161 -37.09 12.61 35.38
N TYR A 162 -36.53 11.42 35.22
CA TYR A 162 -35.14 11.12 35.47
C TYR A 162 -34.48 10.49 34.24
N SER A 163 -33.21 10.83 34.00
CA SER A 163 -32.34 10.10 33.07
C SER A 163 -30.88 10.29 33.47
N ARG A 164 -30.01 9.37 33.02
CA ARG A 164 -28.57 9.45 33.24
C ARG A 164 -27.78 9.23 31.95
N TYR A 165 -26.84 10.13 31.67
CA TYR A 165 -25.87 10.01 30.60
C TYR A 165 -24.46 9.91 31.18
N ALA A 166 -23.95 8.69 31.32
CA ALA A 166 -22.69 8.41 32.01
C ALA A 166 -22.70 8.95 33.46
N ASP A 167 -21.90 9.96 33.76
CA ASP A 167 -21.78 10.65 35.04
C ASP A 167 -22.76 11.83 35.20
N ASP A 168 -23.44 12.25 34.12
CA ASP A 168 -24.40 13.36 34.13
C ASP A 168 -25.82 12.83 34.39
N ILE A 169 -26.35 13.10 35.58
CA ILE A 169 -27.73 12.83 35.99
C ILE A 169 -28.60 14.04 35.69
N THR A 170 -29.73 13.83 35.02
CA THR A 170 -30.71 14.88 34.73
C THR A 170 -32.06 14.55 35.36
N ILE A 171 -32.61 15.52 36.08
CA ILE A 171 -33.96 15.46 36.64
C ILE A 171 -34.74 16.68 36.17
N SER A 172 -35.99 16.51 35.77
CA SER A 172 -36.84 17.63 35.39
C SER A 172 -38.25 17.48 35.93
N GLY A 173 -38.90 18.61 36.20
CA GLY A 173 -40.28 18.60 36.66
C GLY A 173 -40.78 20.00 37.01
N GLY A 174 -41.77 20.04 37.90
CA GLY A 174 -42.42 21.27 38.35
C GLY A 174 -41.55 22.16 39.24
N SER A 175 -42.12 23.31 39.61
CA SER A 175 -41.47 24.36 40.41
C SER A 175 -40.98 23.93 41.80
N ASN A 176 -41.46 22.81 42.34
CA ASN A 176 -41.05 22.25 43.62
C ASN A 176 -39.73 21.45 43.57
N LEU A 177 -39.15 21.18 42.40
CA LEU A 177 -37.89 20.42 42.24
C LEU A 177 -36.75 20.86 43.18
N PRO A 178 -36.50 22.16 43.47
CA PRO A 178 -35.43 22.57 44.37
C PRO A 178 -35.56 22.01 45.78
N LYS A 179 -36.80 21.75 46.26
CA LYS A 179 -37.05 21.17 47.59
C LYS A 179 -36.60 19.71 47.69
N HIS A 180 -36.48 19.01 46.55
CA HIS A 180 -36.11 17.60 46.49
C HIS A 180 -34.63 17.39 46.16
N LYS A 181 -33.88 18.46 45.81
CA LYS A 181 -32.46 18.38 45.43
C LYS A 181 -31.66 17.60 46.47
N GLN A 182 -31.79 17.95 47.75
CA GLN A 182 -30.98 17.37 48.83
C GLN A 182 -31.26 15.88 49.00
N ILE A 183 -32.53 15.46 48.96
CA ILE A 183 -32.93 14.05 49.08
C ILE A 183 -32.35 13.22 47.92
N ILE A 184 -32.34 13.76 46.70
CA ILE A 184 -31.73 13.10 45.55
C ILE A 184 -30.22 12.92 45.75
N ILE A 185 -29.54 13.94 46.27
CA ILE A 185 -28.10 13.87 46.58
C ILE A 185 -27.83 12.82 47.65
N GLU A 186 -28.64 12.77 48.71
CA GLU A 186 -28.56 11.73 49.75
C GLU A 186 -28.71 10.33 49.16
N ILE A 187 -29.67 10.11 48.25
CA ILE A 187 -29.81 8.83 47.54
C ILE A 187 -28.55 8.49 46.75
N ILE A 188 -27.91 9.45 46.08
CA ILE A 188 -26.66 9.21 45.32
C ILE A 188 -25.52 8.80 46.27
N GLU A 189 -25.35 9.55 47.37
CA GLU A 189 -24.27 9.36 48.34
C GLU A 189 -24.41 8.05 49.14
N GLU A 190 -25.62 7.69 49.54
CA GLU A 190 -25.92 6.41 50.22
C GLU A 190 -25.57 5.18 49.39
N ASN A 191 -25.46 5.32 48.06
CA ASN A 191 -25.09 4.24 47.16
C ASN A 191 -23.63 4.36 46.67
N GLY A 192 -22.81 5.18 47.33
CA GLY A 192 -21.35 5.18 47.18
C GLY A 192 -20.82 6.04 46.03
N PHE A 193 -21.64 6.95 45.49
CA PHE A 193 -21.19 7.96 44.53
C PHE A 193 -21.07 9.33 45.18
N ILE A 194 -20.22 10.19 44.64
CA ILE A 194 -19.98 11.53 45.17
C ILE A 194 -20.49 12.57 44.17
N VAL A 195 -21.28 13.52 44.65
CA VAL A 195 -21.79 14.62 43.81
C VAL A 195 -20.75 15.71 43.64
N ASN A 196 -20.64 16.23 42.42
CA ASN A 196 -19.82 17.39 42.11
C ASN A 196 -20.68 18.67 42.21
N GLU A 197 -20.78 19.25 43.41
CA GLU A 197 -21.59 20.46 43.66
C GLU A 197 -21.19 21.63 42.76
N ASP A 198 -19.90 21.79 42.47
CA ASP A 198 -19.39 22.84 41.59
C ASP A 198 -19.93 22.73 40.16
N LYS A 199 -20.42 21.56 39.75
CA LYS A 199 -21.01 21.31 38.43
C LYS A 199 -22.52 21.05 38.47
N THR A 200 -23.12 20.93 39.65
CA THR A 200 -24.57 20.82 39.80
C THR A 200 -25.25 22.12 39.37
N ARG A 201 -26.26 22.05 38.50
CA ARG A 201 -26.93 23.23 37.92
C ARG A 201 -28.44 23.06 37.86
N MET A 202 -29.17 24.14 38.13
CA MET A 202 -30.63 24.22 37.99
C MET A 202 -30.97 25.25 36.91
N PHE A 203 -31.85 24.90 35.98
CA PHE A 203 -32.29 25.77 34.90
C PHE A 203 -33.81 25.92 34.92
N SER A 204 -34.30 27.16 34.88
CA SER A 204 -35.72 27.45 34.72
C SER A 204 -36.13 27.57 33.25
N GLN A 205 -37.42 27.39 32.97
CA GLN A 205 -37.99 27.50 31.62
C GLN A 205 -37.74 28.87 30.96
N GLY A 206 -37.67 29.95 31.75
CA GLY A 206 -37.33 31.29 31.26
C GLY A 206 -35.84 31.47 30.89
N SER A 207 -34.98 30.53 31.33
CA SER A 207 -33.55 30.49 31.02
C SER A 207 -33.25 29.42 29.95
N LYS A 208 -32.01 29.34 29.47
CA LYS A 208 -31.60 28.30 28.52
C LYS A 208 -31.38 26.97 29.26
N GLN A 209 -32.41 26.13 29.33
CA GLN A 209 -32.31 24.78 29.89
C GLN A 209 -31.42 23.91 29.01
N LYS A 210 -30.50 23.16 29.63
CA LYS A 210 -29.56 22.30 28.92
C LYS A 210 -29.50 20.91 29.52
N VAL A 211 -29.48 19.90 28.65
CA VAL A 211 -29.26 18.50 28.99
C VAL A 211 -28.21 17.95 28.03
N THR A 212 -27.09 17.42 28.54
CA THR A 212 -25.98 16.89 27.70
C THR A 212 -25.51 17.86 26.60
N GLY A 213 -25.59 19.16 26.87
CA GLY A 213 -25.22 20.23 25.93
C GLY A 213 -26.29 20.64 24.91
N LEU A 214 -27.45 19.98 24.88
CA LEU A 214 -28.61 20.32 24.04
C LEU A 214 -29.62 21.16 24.82
N VAL A 215 -30.33 22.05 24.12
CA VAL A 215 -31.44 22.86 24.66
C VAL A 215 -32.72 22.06 24.62
N VAL A 216 -33.52 22.14 25.68
CA VAL A 216 -34.75 21.34 25.85
C VAL A 216 -36.00 22.17 26.20
N ASN A 217 -35.92 23.50 26.19
CA ASN A 217 -37.03 24.37 26.58
C ASN A 217 -38.37 24.05 25.88
N ASP A 218 -38.35 23.90 24.56
CA ASP A 218 -39.52 23.66 23.70
C ASP A 218 -39.38 22.37 22.89
N LYS A 219 -38.19 22.14 22.37
CA LYS A 219 -37.78 20.91 21.68
C LYS A 219 -36.29 20.69 21.85
N VAL A 220 -35.83 19.47 21.57
CA VAL A 220 -34.39 19.18 21.54
C VAL A 220 -33.74 20.01 20.43
N SER A 221 -32.73 20.80 20.79
CA SER A 221 -32.14 21.78 19.89
C SER A 221 -30.69 22.07 20.22
N ILE A 222 -29.86 22.32 19.21
CA ILE A 222 -28.48 22.81 19.42
C ILE A 222 -28.40 24.27 19.92
N GLY A 223 -29.54 24.95 20.02
CA GLY A 223 -29.68 26.33 20.50
C GLY A 223 -29.42 27.41 19.45
N ARG A 224 -30.05 28.58 19.64
CA ARG A 224 -30.06 29.68 18.66
C ARG A 224 -28.67 30.18 18.26
N LYS A 225 -27.75 30.34 19.22
CA LYS A 225 -26.38 30.81 18.96
C LYS A 225 -25.60 29.86 18.03
N ARG A 226 -25.64 28.54 18.30
CA ARG A 226 -24.95 27.54 17.46
C ARG A 226 -25.58 27.45 16.07
N LYS A 227 -26.93 27.49 15.98
CA LYS A 227 -27.65 27.60 14.70
C LYS A 227 -27.23 28.82 13.88
N LYS A 228 -27.14 30.00 14.52
CA LYS A 228 -26.71 31.25 13.88
C LYS A 228 -25.29 31.12 13.32
N ASN A 229 -24.37 30.58 14.12
CA ASN A 229 -22.98 30.38 13.69
C ASN A 229 -22.89 29.41 12.51
N ILE A 230 -23.56 28.26 12.57
CA ILE A 230 -23.55 27.27 11.48
C ILE A 230 -24.15 27.86 10.21
N ARG A 231 -25.28 28.58 10.29
CA ARG A 231 -25.84 29.28 9.13
C ARG A 231 -24.87 30.31 8.54
N ALA A 232 -24.20 31.08 9.39
CA ALA A 232 -23.22 32.07 8.96
C ALA A 232 -22.04 31.40 8.22
N THR A 233 -21.48 30.34 8.80
CA THR A 233 -20.40 29.57 8.17
C THR A 233 -20.82 28.97 6.84
N VAL A 234 -21.98 28.30 6.78
CA VAL A 234 -22.50 27.73 5.53
C VAL A 234 -22.76 28.82 4.49
N HIS A 235 -23.35 29.95 4.88
CA HIS A 235 -23.57 31.08 3.99
C HIS A 235 -22.25 31.66 3.46
N ASN A 236 -21.24 31.82 4.31
CA ASN A 236 -19.92 32.32 3.90
C ASN A 236 -19.24 31.36 2.92
N ILE A 237 -19.33 30.05 3.16
CA ILE A 237 -18.83 29.02 2.24
C ILE A 237 -19.52 29.13 0.88
N LEU A 238 -20.85 29.26 0.86
CA LEU A 238 -21.62 29.35 -0.39
C LEU A 238 -21.35 30.67 -1.14
N LYS A 239 -21.13 31.77 -0.42
CA LYS A 239 -20.94 33.10 -1.01
C LYS A 239 -19.50 33.34 -1.48
N ASN A 240 -18.52 32.99 -0.66
CA ASN A 240 -17.12 33.37 -0.84
C ASN A 240 -16.22 32.18 -1.18
N GLY A 241 -16.77 30.97 -1.21
CA GLY A 241 -16.02 29.72 -1.37
C GLY A 241 -15.51 29.16 -0.02
N PRO A 242 -15.36 27.82 0.07
CA PRO A 242 -14.83 27.16 1.27
C PRO A 242 -13.37 27.50 1.58
N GLU A 243 -12.59 28.00 0.59
CA GLU A 243 -11.22 28.48 0.79
C GLU A 243 -11.17 29.71 1.71
N MET A 244 -12.08 30.66 1.53
CA MET A 244 -12.11 31.91 2.30
C MET A 244 -12.60 31.70 3.74
N GLU A 245 -13.45 30.70 3.98
CA GLU A 245 -13.93 30.38 5.32
C GLU A 245 -12.93 29.50 6.08
N ASN A 246 -12.08 28.73 5.39
CA ASN A 246 -11.01 27.94 6.01
C ASN A 246 -9.76 28.77 6.34
N ARG A 247 -9.92 29.77 7.21
CA ARG A 247 -8.88 30.75 7.57
C ARG A 247 -7.63 30.14 8.23
N GLU A 248 -7.78 28.97 8.84
CA GLU A 248 -6.72 28.26 9.55
C GLU A 248 -6.03 27.22 8.66
N ASN A 249 -6.39 27.12 7.37
CA ASN A 249 -5.91 26.08 6.45
C ASN A 249 -6.04 24.67 7.04
N ASN A 250 -7.14 24.41 7.74
CA ASN A 250 -7.39 23.11 8.35
C ASN A 250 -7.62 22.06 7.23
N PRO A 251 -6.79 21.02 7.11
CA PRO A 251 -6.93 20.04 6.04
C PRO A 251 -8.21 19.21 6.16
N PHE A 252 -8.77 19.13 7.36
CA PHE A 252 -10.04 18.47 7.66
C PHE A 252 -11.22 19.45 7.71
N PHE A 253 -11.12 20.63 7.08
CA PHE A 253 -12.17 21.65 7.18
C PHE A 253 -13.52 21.13 6.67
N LYS A 254 -13.52 20.42 5.54
CA LYS A 254 -14.74 19.80 5.00
C LYS A 254 -15.32 18.80 5.99
N GLU A 255 -14.50 17.88 6.49
CA GLU A 255 -14.86 16.82 7.42
C GLU A 255 -15.37 17.41 8.73
N LYS A 256 -14.77 18.51 9.20
CA LYS A 256 -15.19 19.26 10.38
C LYS A 256 -16.59 19.87 10.18
N ILE A 257 -16.84 20.50 9.02
CA ILE A 257 -18.15 21.10 8.72
C ILE A 257 -19.23 20.02 8.54
N PHE A 258 -18.96 18.98 7.74
CA PHE A 258 -19.92 17.90 7.53
C PHE A 258 -20.13 17.05 8.78
N GLY A 259 -19.10 16.85 9.60
CA GLY A 259 -19.19 16.20 10.91
C GLY A 259 -20.05 17.00 11.88
N GLU A 260 -19.85 18.32 11.95
CA GLU A 260 -20.72 19.22 12.72
C GLU A 260 -22.16 19.14 12.21
N LEU A 261 -22.39 19.20 10.89
CA LEU A 261 -23.73 19.10 10.32
C LEU A 261 -24.37 17.72 10.51
N ALA A 262 -23.59 16.63 10.51
CA ALA A 262 -24.07 15.28 10.81
C ALA A 262 -24.52 15.17 12.27
N PHE A 263 -23.75 15.75 13.20
CA PHE A 263 -24.17 15.91 14.58
C PHE A 263 -25.47 16.72 14.70
N VAL A 264 -25.57 17.86 14.00
CA VAL A 264 -26.82 18.65 14.03
C VAL A 264 -27.97 17.90 13.38
N LYS A 265 -27.75 17.12 12.33
CA LYS A 265 -28.78 16.31 11.69
C LYS A 265 -29.37 15.28 12.64
N MET A 266 -28.56 14.70 13.53
CA MET A 266 -29.04 13.81 14.59
C MET A 266 -29.99 14.53 15.57
N VAL A 267 -29.79 15.83 15.80
CA VAL A 267 -30.55 16.63 16.79
C VAL A 267 -31.77 17.34 16.17
N ASP A 268 -31.59 17.99 15.02
CA ASP A 268 -32.56 18.86 14.35
C ASP A 268 -32.40 18.68 12.82
N PRO A 269 -32.95 17.60 12.25
CA PRO A 269 -32.79 17.25 10.84
C PRO A 269 -33.38 18.31 9.91
N ASP A 270 -34.49 18.94 10.28
CA ASP A 270 -35.15 20.00 9.49
C ASP A 270 -34.24 21.22 9.32
N PHE A 271 -33.44 21.54 10.34
CA PHE A 271 -32.43 22.59 10.25
C PHE A 271 -31.21 22.16 9.43
N ALA A 272 -30.73 20.92 9.61
CA ALA A 272 -29.46 20.47 9.03
C ALA A 272 -29.57 20.07 7.55
N ASN A 273 -30.62 19.34 7.17
CA ASN A 273 -30.78 18.77 5.83
C ASN A 273 -30.70 19.82 4.70
N PRO A 274 -31.38 20.99 4.79
CA PRO A 274 -31.28 22.02 3.77
C PRO A 274 -29.86 22.58 3.64
N LEU A 275 -29.11 22.69 4.75
CA LEU A 275 -27.73 23.19 4.74
C LEU A 275 -26.78 22.15 4.11
N ILE A 276 -26.96 20.88 4.45
CA ILE A 276 -26.20 19.77 3.85
C ILE A 276 -26.43 19.73 2.34
N GLN A 277 -27.69 19.83 1.89
CA GLN A 277 -28.01 19.85 0.45
C GLN A 277 -27.33 21.02 -0.27
N LYS A 278 -27.41 22.23 0.29
CA LYS A 278 -26.72 23.41 -0.28
C LYS A 278 -25.21 23.24 -0.36
N LEU A 279 -24.59 22.64 0.65
CA LEU A 279 -23.16 22.37 0.59
C LEU A 279 -22.83 21.27 -0.41
N LYS A 280 -23.64 20.21 -0.53
CA LYS A 280 -23.40 19.10 -1.48
C LYS A 280 -23.33 19.54 -2.94
N SER A 281 -23.96 20.66 -3.31
CA SER A 281 -23.86 21.20 -4.67
C SER A 281 -22.54 21.90 -4.99
N LEU A 282 -21.64 22.08 -4.00
CA LEU A 282 -20.30 22.61 -4.23
C LEU A 282 -19.35 21.50 -4.72
N ASP A 283 -18.38 21.89 -5.54
CA ASP A 283 -17.30 21.02 -6.01
C ASP A 283 -16.25 20.78 -4.90
N TRP A 284 -16.62 19.93 -3.94
CA TRP A 284 -15.72 19.52 -2.85
C TRP A 284 -14.54 18.69 -3.34
N ILE A 285 -14.60 18.11 -4.55
CA ILE A 285 -13.50 17.36 -5.14
C ILE A 285 -12.37 18.32 -5.46
N ASN A 286 -12.68 19.42 -6.16
CA ASN A 286 -11.71 20.45 -6.47
C ASN A 286 -11.22 21.20 -5.20
N TYR A 287 -12.10 21.44 -4.22
CA TYR A 287 -11.69 22.02 -2.94
C TYR A 287 -10.72 21.13 -2.16
N ASN A 288 -11.00 19.82 -2.04
CA ASN A 288 -10.11 18.89 -1.33
C ASN A 288 -8.75 18.76 -2.04
N LYS A 289 -8.73 18.82 -3.38
CA LYS A 289 -7.48 18.91 -4.16
C LYS A 289 -6.64 20.15 -3.80
N LYS A 290 -7.28 21.26 -3.40
CA LYS A 290 -6.60 22.52 -3.01
C LYS A 290 -6.15 22.55 -1.54
N LEU A 291 -6.77 21.81 -0.62
CA LEU A 291 -6.47 21.82 0.82
C LEU A 291 -5.36 20.88 1.25
N SER A 292 -5.21 19.74 0.58
CA SER A 292 -4.10 18.82 0.84
C SER A 292 -2.81 19.53 0.46
N ASN A 293 -2.07 20.09 1.43
CA ASN A 293 -0.79 20.80 1.27
C ASN A 293 -0.51 21.34 -0.17
N PRO A 294 -0.94 22.58 -0.50
CA PRO A 294 -1.18 23.02 -1.89
C PRO A 294 0.05 23.06 -2.80
N ARG A 295 1.28 22.94 -2.29
CA ARG A 295 2.44 22.83 -3.18
C ARG A 295 2.90 21.40 -3.33
N GLU A 296 3.07 20.66 -2.25
CA GLU A 296 3.56 19.28 -2.35
C GLU A 296 2.51 18.33 -2.88
N THR A 297 1.27 18.36 -2.38
CA THR A 297 0.21 17.46 -2.86
C THR A 297 -0.31 17.88 -4.22
N GLU A 298 -0.36 19.18 -4.54
CA GLU A 298 -0.72 19.64 -5.88
C GLU A 298 0.40 19.33 -6.89
N LEU A 299 1.69 19.44 -6.52
CA LEU A 299 2.79 18.97 -7.38
C LEU A 299 2.78 17.46 -7.53
N VAL A 300 2.45 16.71 -6.47
CA VAL A 300 2.30 15.25 -6.52
C VAL A 300 1.13 14.85 -7.39
N VAL A 301 -0.07 15.37 -7.12
CA VAL A 301 -1.31 15.09 -7.87
C VAL A 301 -1.22 15.60 -9.30
N ARG A 302 -0.64 16.79 -9.56
CA ARG A 302 -0.39 17.24 -10.95
C ARG A 302 0.71 16.43 -11.63
N SER A 303 1.76 16.01 -10.94
CA SER A 303 2.79 15.11 -11.49
C SER A 303 2.21 13.71 -11.75
N LEU A 304 1.30 13.23 -10.91
CA LEU A 304 0.53 12.00 -11.06
C LEU A 304 -0.43 12.10 -12.26
N GLN A 305 -1.19 13.20 -12.39
CA GLN A 305 -2.15 13.42 -13.48
C GLN A 305 -1.48 13.75 -14.83
N LYS A 306 -0.31 14.41 -14.85
CA LYS A 306 0.47 14.62 -16.09
C LYS A 306 1.13 13.34 -16.60
N ASN A 307 1.41 12.38 -15.71
CA ASN A 307 2.13 11.15 -16.03
C ASN A 307 1.24 9.88 -16.10
N SER A 308 0.01 9.93 -15.61
CA SER A 308 -0.97 8.84 -15.73
C SER A 308 -1.83 9.03 -16.99
N LYS A 309 -1.30 8.58 -18.13
CA LYS A 309 -2.15 8.11 -19.22
C LYS A 309 -2.40 6.62 -18.99
N ILE A 310 -3.32 6.26 -18.11
CA ILE A 310 -3.69 4.87 -17.89
C ILE A 310 -5.20 4.73 -18.03
N ASN A 311 -5.61 3.77 -18.86
CA ASN A 311 -7.01 3.43 -19.07
C ASN A 311 -7.56 2.71 -17.82
N PRO A 312 -8.71 3.11 -17.26
CA PRO A 312 -9.34 2.46 -16.11
C PRO A 312 -9.65 0.96 -16.30
N GLU A 313 -9.65 0.47 -17.54
CA GLU A 313 -10.04 -0.89 -17.96
C GLU A 313 -9.00 -2.00 -17.65
N THR A 314 -7.82 -1.66 -17.13
CA THR A 314 -6.67 -2.61 -17.09
C THR A 314 -6.78 -3.70 -16.00
N TYR A 315 -7.74 -3.63 -15.08
CA TYR A 315 -7.86 -4.60 -13.98
C TYR A 315 -9.32 -5.04 -13.76
N ASP A 316 -9.93 -5.59 -14.81
CA ASP A 316 -11.27 -6.19 -14.80
C ASP A 316 -11.31 -7.64 -14.30
N GLN A 317 -10.24 -8.08 -13.61
CA GLN A 317 -10.17 -9.40 -12.98
C GLN A 317 -11.23 -9.48 -11.85
N PRO A 318 -12.11 -10.51 -11.83
CA PRO A 318 -13.05 -10.70 -10.75
C PRO A 318 -12.32 -10.98 -9.43
N ILE A 319 -12.66 -10.22 -8.39
CA ILE A 319 -12.10 -10.39 -7.03
C ILE A 319 -13.02 -11.35 -6.27
N ASP A 320 -12.70 -12.64 -6.30
CA ASP A 320 -13.50 -13.69 -5.67
C ASP A 320 -12.86 -14.28 -4.40
N SER A 321 -11.54 -14.11 -4.22
CA SER A 321 -10.80 -14.57 -3.05
C SER A 321 -9.90 -13.49 -2.43
N GLU A 322 -9.51 -13.71 -1.18
CA GLU A 322 -8.56 -12.83 -0.47
C GLU A 322 -7.18 -12.77 -1.16
N GLY A 323 -6.80 -13.85 -1.84
CA GLY A 323 -5.56 -13.91 -2.63
C GLY A 323 -5.61 -13.06 -3.89
N ASP A 324 -6.74 -13.05 -4.60
CA ASP A 324 -6.97 -12.18 -5.77
C ASP A 324 -6.98 -10.72 -5.33
N PHE A 325 -7.61 -10.45 -4.18
CA PHE A 325 -7.67 -9.12 -3.61
C PHE A 325 -6.27 -8.61 -3.24
N LEU A 326 -5.44 -9.43 -2.59
CA LEU A 326 -4.04 -9.11 -2.31
C LEU A 326 -3.25 -8.78 -3.58
N GLN A 327 -3.44 -9.56 -4.65
CA GLN A 327 -2.74 -9.34 -5.91
C GLN A 327 -3.07 -7.97 -6.52
N VAL A 328 -4.36 -7.59 -6.56
CA VAL A 328 -4.79 -6.26 -7.04
C VAL A 328 -4.13 -5.14 -6.24
N ILE A 329 -4.04 -5.28 -4.92
CA ILE A 329 -3.35 -4.30 -4.05
C ILE A 329 -1.85 -4.24 -4.34
N CYS A 330 -1.19 -5.40 -4.48
CA CYS A 330 0.22 -5.49 -4.83
C CYS A 330 0.52 -4.83 -6.18
N ASP A 331 -0.34 -5.02 -7.19
CA ASP A 331 -0.15 -4.45 -8.52
C ASP A 331 -0.21 -2.91 -8.50
N VAL A 332 -1.16 -2.35 -7.73
CA VAL A 332 -1.28 -0.90 -7.55
C VAL A 332 -0.05 -0.32 -6.84
N ILE A 333 0.48 -1.02 -5.84
CA ILE A 333 1.67 -0.58 -5.10
C ILE A 333 2.95 -0.81 -5.91
N ALA A 334 3.00 -1.82 -6.77
CA ALA A 334 4.09 -2.02 -7.72
C ALA A 334 4.15 -0.88 -8.75
N GLU A 335 3.00 -0.40 -9.25
CA GLU A 335 2.94 0.78 -10.12
C GLU A 335 3.49 2.04 -9.40
N MET A 336 3.08 2.23 -8.14
CA MET A 336 3.57 3.30 -7.28
C MET A 336 5.10 3.25 -7.14
N LYS A 337 5.63 2.08 -6.79
CA LYS A 337 7.05 1.81 -6.63
C LYS A 337 7.83 2.20 -7.88
N LEU A 338 7.39 1.77 -9.07
CA LEU A 338 8.03 2.11 -10.33
C LEU A 338 8.09 3.63 -10.57
N GLY A 339 7.03 4.36 -10.22
CA GLY A 339 7.02 5.82 -10.31
C GLY A 339 8.02 6.50 -9.38
N MET A 340 8.13 6.02 -8.14
CA MET A 340 9.02 6.59 -7.11
C MET A 340 10.49 6.31 -7.41
N GLU A 341 10.83 5.08 -7.78
CA GLU A 341 12.21 4.67 -8.08
C GLU A 341 12.79 5.38 -9.32
N ARG A 342 11.92 5.83 -10.23
CA ARG A 342 12.24 6.68 -11.40
C ARG A 342 12.41 8.17 -11.05
N GLN A 343 12.53 8.52 -9.76
CA GLN A 343 12.71 9.89 -9.25
C GLN A 343 11.57 10.87 -9.59
N LYS A 344 10.47 10.43 -10.20
CA LYS A 344 9.32 11.30 -10.55
C LYS A 344 8.64 11.90 -9.33
N PHE A 345 8.73 11.23 -8.18
CA PHE A 345 8.15 11.66 -6.90
C PHE A 345 9.22 11.87 -5.82
N TYR A 346 10.51 11.88 -6.17
CA TYR A 346 11.60 12.04 -5.20
C TYR A 346 11.44 13.28 -4.30
N PRO A 347 11.14 14.49 -4.82
CA PRO A 347 11.01 15.69 -3.97
C PRO A 347 9.90 15.56 -2.91
N THR A 348 8.90 14.72 -3.16
CA THR A 348 7.74 14.55 -2.29
C THR A 348 8.09 13.90 -0.95
N PHE A 349 9.09 13.02 -0.94
CA PHE A 349 9.47 12.21 0.22
C PHE A 349 10.68 12.76 0.97
N TRP A 350 11.22 13.89 0.55
CA TRP A 350 12.37 14.57 1.16
C TRP A 350 11.98 15.99 1.59
N ASN A 351 12.52 16.45 2.71
CA ASN A 351 12.42 17.84 3.14
C ASN A 351 13.35 18.71 2.30
N GLU A 352 12.96 19.96 2.06
CA GLU A 352 13.79 20.92 1.31
C GLU A 352 15.11 21.23 2.03
N GLU A 353 16.09 21.67 1.24
CA GLU A 353 17.36 22.18 1.77
C GLU A 353 17.09 23.39 2.68
N SER A 354 17.66 23.37 3.88
CA SER A 354 17.44 24.42 4.89
C SER A 354 18.75 25.03 5.35
N PHE A 355 18.67 26.17 6.03
CA PHE A 355 19.82 26.84 6.60
C PHE A 355 19.62 27.00 8.09
N VAL A 356 20.61 26.61 8.89
CA VAL A 356 20.61 26.78 10.34
C VAL A 356 21.69 27.78 10.69
N ILE A 357 21.37 28.74 11.56
CA ILE A 357 22.35 29.72 12.05
C ILE A 357 22.91 29.18 13.36
N LEU A 358 24.22 28.93 13.37
CA LEU A 358 24.98 28.56 14.56
C LEU A 358 26.04 29.64 14.77
N ASP A 359 26.08 30.23 15.97
CA ASP A 359 27.03 31.28 16.35
C ASP A 359 27.10 32.46 15.37
N GLY A 360 25.93 32.89 14.87
CA GLY A 360 25.81 34.00 13.91
C GLY A 360 26.20 33.64 12.47
N THR A 361 26.62 32.40 12.21
CA THR A 361 27.05 31.93 10.89
C THR A 361 26.00 31.02 10.26
N LYS A 362 25.69 31.23 8.98
CA LYS A 362 24.64 30.48 8.27
C LYS A 362 25.20 29.17 7.71
N HIS A 363 24.84 28.04 8.30
CA HIS A 363 25.22 26.71 7.86
C HIS A 363 24.14 26.09 6.97
N LYS A 364 24.55 25.45 5.89
CA LYS A 364 23.66 24.76 4.96
C LYS A 364 23.39 23.34 5.46
N VAL A 365 22.12 22.98 5.61
CA VAL A 365 21.66 21.63 5.99
C VAL A 365 21.14 20.91 4.74
N SER A 366 21.69 19.74 4.47
CA SER A 366 21.31 18.92 3.31
C SER A 366 19.87 18.39 3.44
N PRO A 367 19.19 18.05 2.34
CA PRO A 367 17.83 17.50 2.37
C PRO A 367 17.79 16.21 3.19
N THR A 368 16.76 16.05 4.02
CA THR A 368 16.54 14.84 4.83
C THR A 368 15.26 14.14 4.42
N PRO A 369 15.14 12.80 4.56
CA PRO A 369 13.88 12.12 4.32
C PRO A 369 12.79 12.63 5.25
N LYS A 370 11.55 12.63 4.75
CA LYS A 370 10.39 12.88 5.59
C LYS A 370 10.25 11.77 6.62
N ILE A 371 9.80 12.16 7.81
CA ILE A 371 9.45 11.21 8.86
C ILE A 371 8.34 10.26 8.39
N GLN A 372 8.30 9.06 8.96
CA GLN A 372 7.40 7.99 8.54
C GLN A 372 5.92 8.40 8.52
N SER A 373 5.47 9.23 9.47
CA SER A 373 4.09 9.74 9.49
C SER A 373 3.73 10.64 8.30
N SER A 374 4.71 11.39 7.78
CA SER A 374 4.53 12.19 6.57
C SER A 374 4.54 11.30 5.33
N VAL A 375 5.44 10.32 5.27
CA VAL A 375 5.53 9.33 4.18
C VAL A 375 4.23 8.53 4.07
N HIS A 376 3.67 8.11 5.20
CA HIS A 376 2.43 7.36 5.32
C HIS A 376 1.24 8.08 4.68
N LYS A 377 1.06 9.38 4.98
CA LYS A 377 0.01 10.22 4.36
C LYS A 377 0.15 10.37 2.85
N ILE A 378 1.39 10.48 2.36
CA ILE A 378 1.66 10.58 0.93
C ILE A 378 1.28 9.28 0.22
N ILE A 379 1.66 8.14 0.80
CA ILE A 379 1.34 6.81 0.25
C ILE A 379 -0.16 6.55 0.30
N PHE A 380 -0.85 6.92 1.40
CA PHE A 380 -2.30 6.83 1.49
C PHE A 380 -2.99 7.54 0.33
N SER A 381 -2.58 8.78 0.04
CA SER A 381 -3.15 9.60 -1.03
C SER A 381 -2.96 8.95 -2.41
N PHE A 382 -1.79 8.35 -2.66
CA PHE A 382 -1.52 7.63 -3.91
C PHE A 382 -2.45 6.42 -4.06
N ILE A 383 -2.56 5.61 -3.01
CA ILE A 383 -3.31 4.36 -3.06
C ILE A 383 -4.82 4.62 -3.13
N GLU A 384 -5.33 5.58 -2.35
CA GLU A 384 -6.74 5.97 -2.35
C GLU A 384 -7.21 6.43 -3.74
N GLU A 385 -6.44 7.29 -4.43
CA GLU A 385 -6.78 7.77 -5.79
C GLU A 385 -6.93 6.60 -6.79
N ARG A 386 -6.12 5.54 -6.67
CA ARG A 386 -6.12 4.42 -7.60
C ARG A 386 -7.16 3.35 -7.28
N LEU A 387 -7.46 3.13 -6.00
CA LEU A 387 -8.38 2.09 -5.56
C LEU A 387 -9.85 2.53 -5.48
N LEU A 388 -10.11 3.84 -5.36
CA LEU A 388 -11.47 4.38 -5.23
C LEU A 388 -12.39 3.97 -6.38
N HIS A 389 -11.88 3.93 -7.61
CA HIS A 389 -12.63 3.53 -8.81
C HIS A 389 -13.02 2.04 -8.84
N LYS A 390 -12.48 1.23 -7.92
CA LYS A 390 -12.70 -0.23 -7.84
C LYS A 390 -13.65 -0.64 -6.72
N ASN A 391 -14.33 0.30 -6.07
CA ASN A 391 -15.10 0.06 -4.83
C ASN A 391 -14.26 -0.60 -3.71
N ILE A 392 -12.94 -0.45 -3.76
CA ILE A 392 -12.04 -0.88 -2.70
C ILE A 392 -11.89 0.28 -1.74
N GLN A 393 -12.29 0.08 -0.49
CA GLN A 393 -12.16 1.10 0.54
C GLN A 393 -10.78 1.00 1.17
N THR A 394 -10.04 2.12 1.19
CA THR A 394 -8.77 2.24 1.90
C THR A 394 -8.98 2.97 3.21
N ILE A 395 -8.51 2.40 4.30
CA ILE A 395 -8.55 2.98 5.64
C ILE A 395 -7.12 3.19 6.11
N GLU A 396 -6.82 4.40 6.56
CA GLU A 396 -5.54 4.73 7.18
C GLU A 396 -5.47 4.11 8.59
N GLU A 397 -4.42 3.35 8.87
CA GLU A 397 -4.22 2.68 10.16
C GLU A 397 -2.93 3.19 10.79
N PHE A 398 -3.07 3.81 11.96
CA PHE A 398 -1.95 4.39 12.68
C PHE A 398 -2.09 4.15 14.17
N ASP A 399 -0.99 3.72 14.78
CA ASP A 399 -0.90 3.50 16.22
C ASP A 399 0.37 4.16 16.76
N GLU A 400 0.19 5.28 17.47
CA GLU A 400 1.29 6.08 18.04
C GLU A 400 2.10 5.29 19.08
N GLU A 401 1.46 4.41 19.86
CA GLU A 401 2.12 3.72 20.98
C GLU A 401 3.14 2.70 20.50
N ILE A 402 2.78 1.94 19.45
CA ILE A 402 3.67 0.92 18.87
C ILE A 402 4.37 1.40 17.59
N LYS A 403 4.22 2.69 17.24
CA LYS A 403 4.71 3.27 15.98
C LYS A 403 4.37 2.37 14.80
N TYR A 404 3.10 1.99 14.67
CA TYR A 404 2.64 1.20 13.54
C TYR A 404 1.98 2.13 12.54
N PHE A 405 2.49 2.12 11.31
CA PHE A 405 1.93 2.81 10.18
C PHE A 405 1.47 1.77 9.20
N GLY A 406 0.21 1.84 8.76
CA GLY A 406 -0.38 0.83 7.92
C GLY A 406 -1.63 1.32 7.22
N PHE A 407 -2.18 0.44 6.39
CA PHE A 407 -3.43 0.65 5.68
C PHE A 407 -4.26 -0.61 5.81
N LYS A 408 -5.57 -0.45 5.79
CA LYS A 408 -6.51 -1.56 5.68
C LYS A 408 -7.34 -1.38 4.42
N PHE A 409 -7.30 -2.37 3.56
CA PHE A 409 -8.13 -2.43 2.36
C PHE A 409 -9.32 -3.32 2.62
N LEU A 410 -10.52 -2.86 2.25
CA LEU A 410 -11.76 -3.58 2.37
C LEU A 410 -12.44 -3.69 1.02
N PHE A 411 -12.93 -4.87 0.71
CA PHE A 411 -13.72 -5.12 -0.49
C PHE A 411 -14.83 -6.13 -0.19
N THR A 412 -16.00 -5.95 -0.79
CA THR A 412 -17.12 -6.90 -0.67
C THR A 412 -17.37 -7.52 -2.04
N THR A 413 -17.23 -8.84 -2.13
CA THR A 413 -17.47 -9.56 -3.39
C THR A 413 -18.95 -9.54 -3.78
N GLN A 414 -19.26 -9.92 -5.02
CA GLN A 414 -20.65 -10.04 -5.48
C GLN A 414 -21.47 -11.05 -4.65
N LYS A 415 -20.80 -12.06 -4.05
CA LYS A 415 -21.39 -13.05 -3.14
C LYS A 415 -21.53 -12.53 -1.69
N ARG A 416 -21.31 -11.24 -1.45
CA ARG A 416 -21.34 -10.58 -0.13
C ARG A 416 -20.32 -11.14 0.86
N ILE A 417 -19.17 -11.60 0.36
CA ILE A 417 -18.05 -12.02 1.21
C ILE A 417 -17.18 -10.77 1.43
N GLU A 418 -16.92 -10.44 2.68
CA GLU A 418 -16.00 -9.36 3.04
C GLU A 418 -14.56 -9.88 2.96
N LEU A 419 -13.76 -9.23 2.12
CA LEU A 419 -12.33 -9.47 1.97
C LEU A 419 -11.59 -8.29 2.56
N ASN A 420 -10.47 -8.56 3.22
CA ASN A 420 -9.61 -7.51 3.72
C ASN A 420 -8.13 -7.86 3.57
N VAL A 421 -7.31 -6.85 3.34
CA VAL A 421 -5.84 -6.95 3.27
C VAL A 421 -5.28 -5.86 4.17
N SER A 422 -4.40 -6.26 5.09
CA SER A 422 -3.74 -5.33 5.99
C SER A 422 -2.32 -5.06 5.55
N THR A 423 -1.82 -3.83 5.77
CA THR A 423 -0.45 -3.49 5.40
C THR A 423 0.36 -2.90 6.52
N GLY A 424 1.65 -3.22 6.57
CA GLY A 424 2.63 -2.49 7.37
C GLY A 424 3.47 -1.60 6.46
N LEU A 425 3.67 -0.35 6.85
CA LEU A 425 4.58 0.60 6.21
C LEU A 425 5.72 0.93 7.17
N GLU A 426 6.94 0.71 6.72
CA GLU A 426 8.12 0.93 7.55
C GLU A 426 9.23 1.61 6.77
N LEU A 427 10.05 2.42 7.45
CA LEU A 427 11.30 2.88 6.84
C LEU A 427 12.32 1.75 6.96
N ALA A 428 13.07 1.46 5.90
CA ALA A 428 14.09 0.40 5.94
C ALA A 428 15.19 0.68 6.99
N HIS A 429 15.25 1.92 7.46
CA HIS A 429 16.19 2.43 8.45
C HIS A 429 15.64 2.46 9.87
N ASP A 430 14.36 2.09 10.05
CA ASP A 430 13.77 2.05 11.37
C ASP A 430 14.31 0.83 12.14
N ALA A 431 14.70 1.05 13.40
CA ALA A 431 15.20 -0.01 14.27
C ALA A 431 14.17 -1.12 14.53
N GLN A 432 12.90 -0.87 14.21
CA GLN A 432 11.79 -1.81 14.36
C GLN A 432 11.43 -2.53 13.06
N LEU A 433 12.18 -2.38 11.96
CA LEU A 433 11.86 -2.99 10.65
C LEU A 433 11.47 -4.47 10.74
N GLU A 434 12.37 -5.30 11.28
CA GLU A 434 12.11 -6.73 11.45
C GLU A 434 10.92 -6.99 12.39
N ASN A 435 10.81 -6.23 13.47
CA ASN A 435 9.72 -6.36 14.43
C ASN A 435 8.36 -5.97 13.82
N SER A 436 8.35 -5.03 12.89
CA SER A 436 7.15 -4.59 12.16
C SER A 436 6.64 -5.68 11.22
N LEU A 437 7.54 -6.39 10.52
CA LEU A 437 7.20 -7.54 9.66
C LEU A 437 6.85 -8.79 10.48
N THR A 438 7.66 -9.13 11.48
CA THR A 438 7.56 -10.42 12.19
C THR A 438 6.55 -10.44 13.33
N LYS A 439 6.10 -9.27 13.82
CA LYS A 439 5.16 -9.19 14.94
C LYS A 439 4.03 -8.20 14.72
N LYS A 440 4.32 -6.95 14.33
CA LYS A 440 3.27 -5.91 14.27
C LYS A 440 2.24 -6.20 13.18
N LEU A 441 2.67 -6.45 11.94
CA LEU A 441 1.78 -6.75 10.82
C LEU A 441 0.99 -8.06 11.03
N PRO A 442 1.62 -9.20 11.40
CA PRO A 442 0.90 -10.42 11.75
C PRO A 442 -0.14 -10.22 12.85
N SER A 443 0.21 -9.54 13.95
CA SER A 443 -0.72 -9.23 15.03
C SER A 443 -1.90 -8.39 14.55
N TYR A 444 -1.67 -7.48 13.61
CA TYR A 444 -2.71 -6.66 13.02
C TYR A 444 -3.63 -7.47 12.08
N MET A 445 -3.07 -8.35 11.24
CA MET A 445 -3.82 -9.27 10.39
C MET A 445 -4.71 -10.23 11.20
N GLU A 446 -4.20 -10.75 12.33
CA GLU A 446 -5.00 -11.58 13.25
C GLU A 446 -6.25 -10.85 13.76
N THR A 447 -6.15 -9.56 14.10
CA THR A 447 -7.30 -8.77 14.58
C THR A 447 -8.38 -8.56 13.52
N SER A 448 -8.00 -8.63 12.24
CA SER A 448 -8.90 -8.45 11.10
C SER A 448 -9.37 -9.77 10.48
N SER A 449 -8.99 -10.91 11.08
CA SER A 449 -9.26 -12.26 10.58
C SER A 449 -8.78 -12.49 9.14
N SER A 450 -7.78 -11.72 8.71
CA SER A 450 -7.17 -11.80 7.38
C SER A 450 -5.93 -12.70 7.43
N LYS A 451 -5.73 -13.46 6.35
CA LYS A 451 -4.50 -14.21 6.13
C LYS A 451 -3.58 -13.53 5.13
N SER A 452 -4.05 -12.51 4.43
CA SER A 452 -3.34 -11.82 3.36
C SER A 452 -2.86 -10.44 3.77
N GLY A 453 -1.57 -10.17 3.61
CA GLY A 453 -0.96 -8.92 4.06
C GLY A 453 0.08 -8.39 3.10
N LEU A 454 0.42 -7.11 3.26
CA LEU A 454 1.47 -6.47 2.48
C LEU A 454 2.40 -5.64 3.37
N PHE A 455 3.70 -5.84 3.24
CA PHE A 455 4.72 -5.12 3.97
C PHE A 455 5.50 -4.19 3.04
N ILE A 456 5.22 -2.89 3.13
CA ILE A 456 5.83 -1.84 2.33
C ILE A 456 7.02 -1.27 3.09
N VAL A 457 8.19 -1.27 2.47
CA VAL A 457 9.43 -0.77 3.07
C VAL A 457 9.98 0.36 2.22
N MET A 458 10.13 1.55 2.82
CA MET A 458 10.63 2.75 2.15
C MET A 458 12.11 2.94 2.48
N TRP A 459 12.96 3.03 1.44
CA TRP A 459 14.40 3.09 1.62
C TRP A 459 15.00 4.41 1.12
N PHE A 460 15.87 5.01 1.93
CA PHE A 460 16.38 6.37 1.70
C PHE A 460 17.90 6.47 1.90
N LYS A 461 18.71 6.57 0.86
CA LYS A 461 20.13 6.96 0.96
C LYS A 461 20.34 8.40 0.52
N ASP A 462 21.33 9.09 1.07
CA ASP A 462 21.69 10.43 0.61
C ASP A 462 22.59 10.37 -0.66
N LYS A 463 23.00 11.55 -1.15
CA LYS A 463 23.87 11.68 -2.35
C LYS A 463 25.24 11.00 -2.23
N ASN A 464 25.68 10.67 -1.02
CA ASN A 464 26.94 9.99 -0.78
C ASN A 464 26.72 8.49 -0.48
N GLY A 465 25.46 8.03 -0.49
CA GLY A 465 25.11 6.69 -0.02
C GLY A 465 25.14 6.55 1.50
N ILE A 466 25.32 7.65 2.23
CA ILE A 466 25.62 7.68 3.66
C ILE A 466 24.50 8.45 4.38
N PHE A 467 23.50 7.74 4.89
CA PHE A 467 22.73 8.11 6.09
C PHE A 467 21.93 6.92 6.63
N PHE A 468 21.65 6.98 7.94
CA PHE A 468 20.93 6.08 8.87
C PHE A 468 21.74 4.93 9.50
N GLU A 469 21.99 5.05 10.81
CA GLU A 469 22.87 4.19 11.63
C GLU A 469 22.55 2.69 11.61
N LYS A 470 21.40 2.24 11.10
CA LYS A 470 21.06 0.82 10.91
C LYS A 470 20.02 0.63 9.79
N PRO A 471 20.10 -0.48 9.01
CA PRO A 471 21.27 -1.32 8.79
C PRO A 471 22.10 -0.73 7.64
N THR A 472 23.16 -0.02 8.03
CA THR A 472 23.98 0.89 7.23
C THR A 472 24.85 0.23 6.14
N ASN A 473 24.91 -1.10 6.06
CA ASN A 473 25.85 -1.76 5.14
C ASN A 473 25.18 -2.61 4.06
N LYS A 474 23.84 -2.72 4.04
CA LYS A 474 23.15 -3.50 3.01
C LYS A 474 23.05 -2.72 1.70
N SER A 475 23.44 -3.37 0.61
CA SER A 475 23.04 -3.04 -0.75
C SER A 475 21.53 -3.25 -0.94
N LYS A 476 20.99 -2.78 -2.07
CA LYS A 476 19.56 -2.93 -2.37
C LYS A 476 19.17 -4.40 -2.41
N SER A 477 20.01 -5.20 -3.07
CA SER A 477 19.83 -6.65 -3.22
C SER A 477 19.81 -7.34 -1.86
N GLU A 478 20.77 -7.04 -0.98
CA GLU A 478 20.81 -7.63 0.36
C GLU A 478 19.61 -7.22 1.22
N MET A 479 19.08 -6.00 1.03
CA MET A 479 17.86 -5.57 1.72
C MET A 479 16.61 -6.30 1.19
N VAL A 480 16.52 -6.52 -0.13
CA VAL A 480 15.44 -7.31 -0.74
C VAL A 480 15.49 -8.75 -0.27
N GLU A 481 16.65 -9.41 -0.38
CA GLU A 481 16.85 -10.79 0.09
C GLU A 481 16.53 -10.94 1.57
N HIS A 482 16.91 -9.94 2.38
CA HIS A 482 16.58 -9.93 3.80
C HIS A 482 15.07 -9.85 4.06
N LEU A 483 14.34 -9.02 3.31
CA LEU A 483 12.88 -8.93 3.43
C LEU A 483 12.20 -10.19 2.92
N GLU A 484 12.63 -10.75 1.79
CA GLU A 484 12.08 -11.99 1.22
C GLU A 484 12.28 -13.16 2.19
N LYS A 485 13.48 -13.30 2.77
CA LYS A 485 13.79 -14.32 3.76
C LYS A 485 12.87 -14.20 4.99
N ASN A 486 12.82 -13.02 5.60
CA ASN A 486 11.99 -12.79 6.80
C ASN A 486 10.49 -12.97 6.51
N THR A 487 10.03 -12.54 5.34
CA THR A 487 8.62 -12.69 4.94
C THR A 487 8.26 -14.16 4.76
N LYS A 488 9.14 -14.94 4.12
CA LYS A 488 8.97 -16.38 3.97
C LYS A 488 8.91 -17.09 5.33
N GLU A 489 9.84 -16.77 6.23
CA GLU A 489 9.86 -17.34 7.59
C GLU A 489 8.57 -17.03 8.37
N VAL A 490 8.04 -15.81 8.27
CA VAL A 490 6.78 -15.41 8.92
C VAL A 490 5.57 -16.13 8.31
N ASN A 491 5.51 -16.19 6.97
CA ASN A 491 4.41 -16.86 6.27
C ASN A 491 4.35 -18.35 6.61
N GLU A 492 5.49 -19.03 6.65
CA GLU A 492 5.58 -20.45 7.01
C GLU A 492 5.21 -20.69 8.48
N LYS A 493 5.72 -19.85 9.38
CA LYS A 493 5.52 -19.99 10.83
C LYS A 493 4.08 -19.73 11.26
N ASP A 494 3.47 -18.66 10.74
CA ASP A 494 2.17 -18.17 11.20
C ASP A 494 1.02 -18.52 10.22
N ASN A 495 1.31 -19.28 9.15
CA ASN A 495 0.36 -19.68 8.09
C ASN A 495 -0.36 -18.47 7.47
N LEU A 496 0.44 -17.48 7.08
CA LEU A 496 0.01 -16.21 6.46
C LEU A 496 0.47 -16.14 5.00
N LYS A 497 -0.09 -15.18 4.27
CA LYS A 497 0.31 -14.79 2.92
C LYS A 497 0.65 -13.29 2.91
N ILE A 498 1.83 -12.97 3.41
CA ILE A 498 2.40 -11.62 3.38
C ILE A 498 3.29 -11.49 2.15
N GLU A 499 3.08 -10.42 1.39
CA GLU A 499 4.01 -9.97 0.34
C GLU A 499 4.87 -8.81 0.88
N SER A 500 6.14 -8.73 0.52
CA SER A 500 7.01 -7.61 0.91
C SER A 500 7.47 -6.82 -0.29
N ILE A 501 7.32 -5.49 -0.23
CA ILE A 501 7.70 -4.57 -1.31
C ILE A 501 8.66 -3.52 -0.76
N LEU A 502 9.93 -3.60 -1.18
CA LEU A 502 10.90 -2.52 -1.00
C LEU A 502 10.70 -1.44 -2.08
N ILE A 503 10.61 -0.17 -1.67
CA ILE A 503 10.54 1.01 -2.52
C ILE A 503 11.76 1.89 -2.24
N ASP A 504 12.64 2.03 -3.23
CA ASP A 504 13.86 2.83 -3.10
C ASP A 504 13.65 4.30 -3.52
N VAL A 505 13.71 5.19 -2.55
CA VAL A 505 13.53 6.64 -2.69
C VAL A 505 14.82 7.40 -2.35
N SER A 506 15.97 6.73 -2.53
CA SER A 506 17.29 7.31 -2.27
C SER A 506 17.62 8.50 -3.18
N ASN A 507 18.36 9.48 -2.64
CA ASN A 507 19.01 10.54 -3.38
C ASN A 507 20.15 9.95 -4.21
N LYS A 508 19.89 9.88 -5.49
CA LYS A 508 20.81 9.37 -6.48
C LYS A 508 21.88 10.46 -6.74
N SER A 509 23.12 10.24 -6.24
CA SER A 509 24.34 11.08 -6.39
C SER A 509 24.56 11.61 -7.81
N SER A 510 25.47 12.55 -8.05
CA SER A 510 25.70 13.12 -9.39
C SER A 510 26.02 12.11 -10.51
N ALA A 511 26.54 10.91 -10.20
CA ALA A 511 26.67 9.79 -11.15
C ALA A 511 25.30 9.17 -11.53
N SER A 512 24.32 9.34 -10.66
CA SER A 512 22.92 8.94 -10.83
C SER A 512 21.94 10.12 -10.99
N LYS A 513 22.40 11.39 -10.92
CA LYS A 513 21.76 12.54 -11.58
C LYS A 513 21.88 12.47 -13.10
N ILE A 514 22.85 11.71 -13.62
CA ILE A 514 22.83 11.31 -15.05
C ILE A 514 21.56 10.50 -15.33
N SER A 515 21.06 9.68 -14.39
CA SER A 515 19.82 8.91 -14.60
C SER A 515 18.50 9.69 -14.40
N ALA A 516 18.52 10.88 -13.75
CA ALA A 516 17.31 11.65 -13.43
C ALA A 516 17.18 12.98 -14.18
N ASN A 517 18.30 13.65 -14.53
CA ASN A 517 18.30 14.81 -15.43
C ASN A 517 18.20 14.42 -16.92
N VAL A 518 18.25 13.13 -17.25
CA VAL A 518 17.97 12.64 -18.60
C VAL A 518 16.46 12.55 -18.91
N SER A 519 15.58 12.87 -17.94
CA SER A 519 14.19 13.18 -18.28
C SER A 519 14.01 14.47 -19.11
N LYS A 520 15.11 15.12 -19.53
CA LYS A 520 15.12 16.13 -20.60
C LYS A 520 16.07 15.87 -21.79
N HIS A 521 16.83 14.78 -21.87
CA HIS A 521 17.77 14.54 -22.99
C HIS A 521 17.93 13.06 -23.38
N ARG A 522 17.16 12.55 -24.35
CA ARG A 522 17.34 11.27 -25.09
C ARG A 522 18.41 10.30 -24.52
N ASP A 523 17.95 9.25 -23.83
CA ASP A 523 18.75 8.35 -22.96
C ASP A 523 19.34 7.11 -23.67
N PHE A 524 19.45 7.18 -25.00
CA PHE A 524 20.01 6.16 -25.87
C PHE A 524 20.45 6.82 -27.17
N SER A 525 21.51 6.29 -27.78
CA SER A 525 22.02 6.74 -29.06
C SER A 525 21.38 5.96 -30.21
N THR A 526 20.90 6.68 -31.23
CA THR A 526 20.37 6.04 -32.44
C THR A 526 21.48 5.92 -33.47
N VAL A 527 21.74 4.71 -33.94
CA VAL A 527 22.70 4.42 -35.01
C VAL A 527 21.91 4.15 -36.28
N ASN A 528 22.00 5.04 -37.26
CA ASN A 528 21.30 4.87 -38.54
C ASN A 528 22.18 4.09 -39.50
N ILE A 529 21.94 2.78 -39.64
CA ILE A 529 22.66 1.90 -40.56
C ILE A 529 21.96 1.89 -41.91
N SER A 530 20.65 1.64 -41.92
CA SER A 530 19.81 1.65 -43.12
C SER A 530 18.35 1.92 -42.78
N HIS A 531 17.56 2.33 -43.79
CA HIS A 531 16.11 2.44 -43.65
C HIS A 531 15.47 1.05 -43.61
N THR A 532 14.39 0.90 -42.86
CA THR A 532 13.68 -0.38 -42.76
C THR A 532 12.95 -0.68 -44.07
N GLU A 533 13.26 -1.83 -44.66
CA GLU A 533 12.74 -2.27 -45.97
C GLU A 533 11.73 -3.41 -45.81
N LYS A 534 11.87 -4.22 -44.76
CA LYS A 534 10.97 -5.36 -44.48
C LYS A 534 9.82 -4.97 -43.56
N ARG A 535 8.62 -5.45 -43.89
CA ARG A 535 7.41 -5.31 -43.05
C ARG A 535 7.27 -6.45 -42.04
N VAL A 536 7.61 -7.66 -42.48
CA VAL A 536 7.61 -8.87 -41.67
C VAL A 536 9.04 -9.40 -41.66
N VAL A 537 9.55 -9.73 -40.48
CA VAL A 537 10.91 -10.25 -40.29
C VAL A 537 10.89 -11.59 -39.57
N LYS A 538 11.61 -12.57 -40.10
CA LYS A 538 11.79 -13.89 -39.48
C LYS A 538 12.90 -13.85 -38.45
N ILE A 539 12.55 -14.11 -37.20
CA ILE A 539 13.47 -14.14 -36.08
C ILE A 539 13.77 -15.58 -35.69
N ILE A 540 15.05 -15.87 -35.41
CA ILE A 540 15.48 -17.12 -34.77
C ILE A 540 16.24 -16.80 -33.48
N ALA A 541 15.69 -17.24 -32.35
CA ALA A 541 16.38 -17.22 -31.06
C ALA A 541 16.99 -18.59 -30.78
N VAL A 542 18.29 -18.62 -30.50
CA VAL A 542 19.05 -19.87 -30.35
C VAL A 542 19.21 -20.24 -28.88
N GLN A 543 19.11 -21.53 -28.55
CA GLN A 543 19.52 -22.09 -27.25
C GLN A 543 20.64 -23.11 -27.47
N LEU A 544 21.81 -22.87 -26.88
CA LEU A 544 23.01 -23.72 -27.01
C LEU A 544 23.43 -24.28 -25.66
N ALA A 545 23.95 -25.50 -25.64
CA ALA A 545 24.58 -26.10 -24.47
C ALA A 545 26.07 -25.76 -24.43
N TYR A 546 26.46 -25.01 -23.41
CA TYR A 546 27.82 -24.70 -23.04
C TYR A 546 27.88 -24.28 -21.57
N GLU A 547 29.08 -24.39 -21.01
CA GLU A 547 29.40 -24.06 -19.63
C GLU A 547 30.58 -23.11 -19.59
N LEU A 548 30.60 -22.29 -18.54
CA LEU A 548 31.66 -21.33 -18.28
C LEU A 548 32.37 -21.72 -16.98
N SER A 549 33.70 -21.72 -17.00
CA SER A 549 34.51 -21.72 -15.79
C SER A 549 34.46 -20.31 -15.18
N THR A 550 34.11 -20.25 -13.89
CA THR A 550 34.11 -19.01 -13.09
C THR A 550 35.24 -19.01 -12.06
N GLU A 551 36.25 -19.87 -12.24
CA GLU A 551 37.43 -19.92 -11.35
C GLU A 551 38.31 -18.68 -11.51
N GLU A 552 38.33 -18.11 -12.71
CA GLU A 552 39.03 -16.87 -13.04
C GLU A 552 38.06 -15.87 -13.68
N PHE A 553 38.39 -14.59 -13.60
CA PHE A 553 37.67 -13.52 -14.30
C PHE A 553 38.52 -13.05 -15.49
N PRO A 554 37.93 -12.82 -16.68
CA PRO A 554 36.53 -13.06 -17.03
C PRO A 554 36.19 -14.56 -17.14
N PRO A 555 34.91 -14.96 -17.00
CA PRO A 555 34.48 -16.34 -17.17
C PRO A 555 34.92 -16.93 -18.52
N GLN A 556 35.53 -18.11 -18.49
CA GLN A 556 36.11 -18.77 -19.66
C GLN A 556 35.21 -19.90 -20.17
N ILE A 557 35.10 -20.07 -21.48
CA ILE A 557 34.36 -21.19 -22.08
C ILE A 557 35.14 -22.49 -21.83
N ILE A 558 34.50 -23.51 -21.24
CA ILE A 558 35.17 -24.76 -20.87
C ILE A 558 35.61 -25.58 -22.10
N ASP A 559 34.80 -25.61 -23.16
CA ASP A 559 35.09 -26.35 -24.40
C ASP A 559 34.85 -25.45 -25.63
N GLU A 560 35.87 -24.65 -25.94
CA GLU A 560 35.81 -23.62 -26.98
C GLU A 560 35.58 -24.21 -28.38
N ASN A 561 36.27 -25.30 -28.73
CA ASN A 561 36.18 -25.90 -30.06
C ASN A 561 34.77 -26.47 -30.32
N ARG A 562 34.20 -27.13 -29.31
CA ARG A 562 32.83 -27.64 -29.39
C ARG A 562 31.83 -26.50 -29.49
N LEU A 563 31.96 -25.46 -28.66
CA LEU A 563 31.04 -24.33 -28.71
C LEU A 563 31.15 -23.56 -30.04
N LYS A 564 32.36 -23.31 -30.54
CA LYS A 564 32.57 -22.68 -31.84
C LYS A 564 31.87 -23.45 -32.96
N THR A 565 32.01 -24.77 -32.98
CA THR A 565 31.34 -25.64 -33.95
C THR A 565 29.81 -25.51 -33.85
N LYS A 566 29.27 -25.52 -32.63
CA LYS A 566 27.82 -25.35 -32.39
C LYS A 566 27.31 -23.99 -32.84
N VAL A 567 28.03 -22.91 -32.56
CA VAL A 567 27.66 -21.55 -33.00
C VAL A 567 27.63 -21.47 -34.52
N LEU A 568 28.67 -21.96 -35.20
CA LEU A 568 28.72 -21.96 -36.67
C LEU A 568 27.62 -22.83 -37.28
N ASN A 569 27.35 -24.01 -36.72
CA ASN A 569 26.25 -24.88 -37.15
C ASN A 569 24.88 -24.24 -36.91
N ALA A 570 24.69 -23.52 -35.81
CA ALA A 570 23.47 -22.80 -35.51
C ALA A 570 23.23 -21.66 -36.50
N LEU A 571 24.27 -20.88 -36.83
CA LEU A 571 24.19 -19.81 -37.82
C LEU A 571 23.91 -20.35 -39.23
N ALA A 572 24.58 -21.43 -39.64
CA ALA A 572 24.35 -22.07 -40.94
C ALA A 572 22.90 -22.57 -41.08
N LYS A 573 22.41 -23.30 -40.07
CA LYS A 573 21.02 -23.78 -40.06
C LYS A 573 20.01 -22.64 -40.01
N ALA A 574 20.31 -21.55 -39.31
CA ALA A 574 19.42 -20.38 -39.27
C ALA A 574 19.38 -19.66 -40.63
N PHE A 575 20.52 -19.55 -41.31
CA PHE A 575 20.62 -19.04 -42.67
C PHE A 575 19.81 -19.89 -43.66
N ASP A 576 19.94 -21.22 -43.60
CA ASP A 576 19.16 -22.16 -44.44
C ASP A 576 17.65 -22.06 -44.20
N LEU A 577 17.22 -21.70 -42.98
CA LEU A 577 15.82 -21.45 -42.65
C LEU A 577 15.31 -20.07 -43.10
N GLY A 578 16.17 -19.27 -43.72
CA GLY A 578 15.89 -17.93 -44.22
C GLY A 578 15.64 -16.93 -43.10
N ALA A 579 16.42 -16.99 -42.01
CA ALA A 579 16.31 -16.02 -40.93
C ALA A 579 16.70 -14.61 -41.41
N ASP A 580 15.90 -13.62 -41.01
CA ASP A 580 16.25 -12.21 -41.18
C ASP A 580 17.15 -11.73 -40.05
N ILE A 581 16.84 -12.17 -38.84
CA ILE A 581 17.63 -11.87 -37.64
C ILE A 581 17.83 -13.13 -36.80
N VAL A 582 19.07 -13.36 -36.36
CA VAL A 582 19.42 -14.43 -35.41
C VAL A 582 19.95 -13.82 -34.11
N CYS A 583 19.55 -14.38 -32.98
CA CYS A 583 20.07 -14.01 -31.66
C CYS A 583 20.72 -15.21 -30.97
N LEU A 584 21.99 -15.03 -30.60
CA LEU A 584 22.77 -16.00 -29.85
C LEU A 584 22.81 -15.66 -28.34
N PRO A 585 23.09 -16.64 -27.46
CA PRO A 585 23.18 -16.43 -26.00
C PRO A 585 24.34 -15.52 -25.55
N GLU A 586 24.32 -15.07 -24.30
CA GLU A 586 25.43 -14.31 -23.70
C GLU A 586 26.65 -15.20 -23.46
N LEU A 587 27.86 -14.66 -23.64
CA LEU A 587 29.13 -15.38 -23.42
C LEU A 587 29.27 -16.69 -24.22
N CYS A 588 28.67 -16.76 -25.42
CA CYS A 588 28.73 -17.95 -26.27
C CYS A 588 29.72 -17.84 -27.45
N VAL A 589 30.37 -16.69 -27.61
CA VAL A 589 31.34 -16.41 -28.67
C VAL A 589 32.61 -15.79 -28.09
N ARG A 590 33.64 -15.63 -28.93
CA ARG A 590 34.86 -14.89 -28.63
C ARG A 590 35.12 -13.82 -29.67
N GLU A 591 35.91 -12.81 -29.31
CA GLU A 591 36.27 -11.70 -30.21
C GLU A 591 36.88 -12.18 -31.54
N ASP A 592 37.78 -13.17 -31.49
CA ASP A 592 38.46 -13.73 -32.66
C ASP A 592 37.54 -14.52 -33.61
N TRP A 593 36.31 -14.84 -33.20
CA TRP A 593 35.34 -15.54 -34.06
C TRP A 593 34.50 -14.57 -34.89
N ILE A 594 34.41 -13.31 -34.45
CA ILE A 594 33.48 -12.32 -34.99
C ILE A 594 33.74 -12.01 -36.45
N GLU A 595 35.00 -11.84 -36.85
CA GLU A 595 35.37 -11.52 -38.24
C GLU A 595 34.97 -12.66 -39.20
N GLY A 596 35.22 -13.91 -38.81
CA GLY A 596 34.83 -15.07 -39.60
C GLY A 596 33.31 -15.19 -39.76
N ILE A 597 32.55 -14.93 -38.69
CA ILE A 597 31.08 -14.91 -38.74
C ILE A 597 30.58 -13.81 -39.67
N GLN A 598 31.14 -12.60 -39.56
CA GLN A 598 30.77 -11.44 -40.37
C GLN A 598 31.04 -11.65 -41.86
N ASN A 599 32.16 -12.28 -42.23
CA ASN A 599 32.52 -12.54 -43.62
C ASN A 599 31.68 -13.65 -44.27
N THR A 600 31.04 -14.50 -43.47
CA THR A 600 30.27 -15.66 -43.97
C THR A 600 28.80 -15.30 -44.24
N TYR A 601 28.18 -14.49 -43.39
CA TYR A 601 26.74 -14.23 -43.41
C TYR A 601 26.43 -12.74 -43.65
N THR A 602 26.41 -12.31 -44.92
CA THR A 602 26.19 -10.91 -45.30
C THR A 602 24.70 -10.51 -45.39
N ASP A 603 23.82 -11.46 -45.72
CA ASP A 603 22.39 -11.17 -45.94
C ASP A 603 21.53 -11.24 -44.67
N MET A 604 22.07 -11.79 -43.59
CA MET A 604 21.38 -12.05 -42.32
C MET A 604 21.91 -11.14 -41.21
N VAL A 605 21.03 -10.53 -40.41
CA VAL A 605 21.46 -9.75 -39.24
C VAL A 605 21.70 -10.68 -38.06
N ILE A 606 22.85 -10.55 -37.40
CA ILE A 606 23.23 -11.42 -36.28
C ILE A 606 23.46 -10.57 -35.03
N VAL A 607 22.66 -10.82 -34.00
CA VAL A 607 22.98 -10.45 -32.61
C VAL A 607 23.90 -11.56 -32.10
N ALA A 608 25.21 -11.32 -32.14
CA ALA A 608 26.26 -12.34 -32.09
C ALA A 608 26.37 -13.10 -30.75
N GLY A 609 25.53 -12.77 -29.77
CA GLY A 609 25.81 -13.08 -28.38
C GLY A 609 26.90 -12.15 -27.86
N SER A 610 27.33 -12.37 -26.63
CA SER A 610 28.36 -11.53 -26.02
C SER A 610 29.65 -12.26 -25.71
N TYR A 611 30.71 -11.50 -25.45
CA TYR A 611 32.03 -11.96 -25.05
C TYR A 611 32.73 -10.86 -24.23
N TYR A 612 33.82 -11.20 -23.55
CA TYR A 612 34.66 -10.20 -22.88
C TYR A 612 35.74 -9.67 -23.82
N ASP A 613 35.90 -8.35 -23.88
CA ASP A 613 37.05 -7.72 -24.55
C ASP A 613 38.27 -7.62 -23.62
N ASN A 614 39.39 -7.13 -24.16
CA ASN A 614 40.65 -6.97 -23.40
C ASN A 614 40.58 -5.92 -22.29
N GLU A 615 39.51 -5.12 -22.23
CA GLU A 615 39.26 -4.11 -21.20
C GLU A 615 38.21 -4.58 -20.17
N ASN A 616 37.87 -5.87 -20.18
CA ASN A 616 36.90 -6.49 -19.28
C ASN A 616 35.46 -5.96 -19.43
N HIS A 617 35.09 -5.44 -20.60
CA HIS A 617 33.69 -5.19 -20.94
C HIS A 617 33.04 -6.47 -21.49
N ASN A 618 31.86 -6.81 -21.00
CA ASN A 618 31.01 -7.83 -21.63
C ASN A 618 30.24 -7.17 -22.80
N VAL A 619 30.62 -7.46 -24.03
CA VAL A 619 30.17 -6.77 -25.24
C VAL A 619 29.40 -7.68 -26.19
N CYS A 620 28.36 -7.16 -26.84
CA CYS A 620 27.61 -7.83 -27.90
C CYS A 620 27.73 -7.03 -29.19
N LYS A 621 28.17 -7.68 -30.28
CA LYS A 621 28.23 -7.07 -31.61
C LYS A 621 26.94 -7.33 -32.39
N LEU A 622 26.39 -6.28 -33.00
CA LEU A 622 25.39 -6.40 -34.06
C LEU A 622 26.10 -6.53 -35.40
N ILE A 623 26.07 -7.71 -35.99
CA ILE A 623 26.65 -7.96 -37.32
C ILE A 623 25.55 -7.74 -38.35
N VAL A 624 25.78 -6.78 -39.23
CA VAL A 624 24.91 -6.44 -40.36
C VAL A 624 25.79 -5.85 -41.45
N ASP A 625 25.49 -6.16 -42.71
CA ASP A 625 26.16 -5.57 -43.86
C ASP A 625 25.99 -4.04 -43.85
N SER A 626 27.13 -3.34 -43.75
CA SER A 626 27.18 -1.91 -43.45
C SER A 626 28.52 -1.32 -43.86
N ASN A 627 28.46 -0.14 -44.50
CA ASN A 627 29.63 0.68 -44.83
C ASN A 627 30.07 1.61 -43.67
N ILE A 628 29.37 1.57 -42.54
CA ILE A 628 29.69 2.36 -41.35
C ILE A 628 30.12 1.46 -40.19
N SER A 629 31.01 1.98 -39.35
CA SER A 629 31.38 1.34 -38.10
C SER A 629 30.19 1.33 -37.12
N ILE A 630 29.85 0.14 -36.61
CA ILE A 630 28.72 -0.08 -35.71
C ILE A 630 29.25 -0.17 -34.28
N PRO A 631 28.77 0.67 -33.34
CA PRO A 631 29.21 0.60 -31.96
C PRO A 631 28.75 -0.70 -31.30
N LEU A 632 29.63 -1.29 -30.49
CA LEU A 632 29.32 -2.47 -29.69
C LEU A 632 28.34 -2.13 -28.57
N GLN A 633 27.38 -3.00 -28.29
CA GLN A 633 26.56 -2.88 -27.10
C GLN A 633 27.34 -3.46 -25.92
N MET A 634 27.79 -2.61 -25.01
CA MET A 634 28.43 -3.03 -23.76
C MET A 634 27.37 -3.29 -22.70
N LYS A 635 27.59 -4.31 -21.86
CA LYS A 635 26.76 -4.60 -20.69
C LYS A 635 26.99 -3.53 -19.62
N ILE A 636 25.91 -2.97 -19.11
CA ILE A 636 25.96 -1.88 -18.13
C ILE A 636 25.77 -2.42 -16.70
N THR A 637 24.98 -3.47 -16.54
CA THR A 637 24.60 -3.99 -15.23
C THR A 637 25.31 -5.31 -14.92
N PRO A 638 26.31 -5.32 -14.02
CA PRO A 638 27.03 -6.56 -13.68
C PRO A 638 26.14 -7.57 -12.95
N SER A 639 26.45 -8.85 -13.16
CA SER A 639 25.90 -10.02 -12.48
C SER A 639 26.71 -10.36 -11.24
N PRO A 640 26.19 -11.15 -10.29
CA PRO A 640 26.90 -11.44 -9.04
C PRO A 640 28.30 -12.05 -9.24
N PHE A 641 28.51 -12.86 -10.28
CA PHE A 641 29.82 -13.45 -10.61
C PHE A 641 30.70 -12.53 -11.47
N GLU A 642 30.18 -11.41 -11.96
CA GLU A 642 30.93 -10.36 -12.68
C GLU A 642 31.39 -9.24 -11.73
N ASN A 643 30.99 -9.33 -10.46
CA ASN A 643 31.45 -8.52 -9.34
C ASN A 643 31.76 -9.39 -8.11
N PRO A 644 32.59 -10.45 -8.24
CA PRO A 644 32.95 -11.26 -7.09
C PRO A 644 33.91 -10.44 -6.25
N GLY A 645 33.51 -10.01 -5.05
CA GLY A 645 34.40 -9.32 -4.10
C GLY A 645 35.57 -10.17 -3.57
N ILE A 646 36.03 -11.16 -4.36
CA ILE A 646 37.02 -12.19 -4.08
C ILE A 646 38.25 -12.01 -4.99
N THR A 647 38.10 -11.46 -6.21
CA THR A 647 39.21 -11.14 -7.14
C THR A 647 39.35 -9.62 -7.32
N ASP A 648 40.57 -9.13 -7.57
CA ASP A 648 40.82 -7.70 -7.82
C ASP A 648 40.30 -7.24 -9.21
N GLU A 649 39.96 -8.18 -10.10
CA GLU A 649 39.42 -7.92 -11.43
C GLU A 649 37.89 -8.11 -11.48
N ASN A 650 37.18 -7.18 -12.11
CA ASN A 650 35.72 -7.12 -12.22
C ASN A 650 35.30 -6.66 -13.63
N MET A 651 34.04 -6.91 -14.00
CA MET A 651 33.49 -6.40 -15.26
C MET A 651 33.45 -4.86 -15.25
N VAL A 652 33.97 -4.26 -16.31
CA VAL A 652 33.86 -2.82 -16.55
C VAL A 652 32.49 -2.52 -17.17
N PRO A 653 31.64 -1.71 -16.51
CA PRO A 653 30.32 -1.37 -17.05
C PRO A 653 30.38 -0.45 -18.27
N GLY A 654 29.56 -0.75 -19.27
CA GLY A 654 29.25 0.19 -20.34
C GLY A 654 28.46 1.41 -19.85
N SER A 655 28.34 2.43 -20.69
CA SER A 655 27.65 3.70 -20.36
C SER A 655 26.45 4.03 -21.24
N GLU A 656 26.36 3.43 -22.43
CA GLU A 656 25.42 3.84 -23.49
C GLU A 656 24.51 2.68 -23.95
N LEU A 657 23.26 3.01 -24.26
CA LEU A 657 22.32 2.11 -24.92
C LEU A 657 22.14 2.53 -26.37
N TYR A 658 22.06 1.56 -27.29
CA TYR A 658 21.87 1.85 -28.70
C TYR A 658 20.52 1.37 -29.24
N ILE A 659 19.95 2.15 -30.15
CA ILE A 659 18.94 1.71 -31.09
C ILE A 659 19.55 1.74 -32.48
N TYR A 660 19.72 0.56 -33.06
CA TYR A 660 20.24 0.36 -34.39
C TYR A 660 19.08 0.36 -35.39
N ASN A 661 19.01 1.37 -36.26
CA ASN A 661 18.04 1.39 -37.35
C ASN A 661 18.63 0.61 -38.52
N THR A 662 18.00 -0.52 -38.86
CA THR A 662 18.46 -1.46 -39.88
C THR A 662 17.39 -1.72 -40.94
N LYS A 663 17.77 -2.40 -42.04
CA LYS A 663 16.88 -2.90 -43.09
C LYS A 663 15.76 -3.81 -42.58
N VAL A 664 15.96 -4.43 -41.41
CA VAL A 664 15.03 -5.37 -40.73
C VAL A 664 14.43 -4.78 -39.44
N GLY A 665 14.43 -3.46 -39.31
CA GLY A 665 13.77 -2.74 -38.22
C GLY A 665 14.73 -2.09 -37.23
N LYS A 666 14.14 -1.45 -36.21
CA LYS A 666 14.86 -0.81 -35.12
C LYS A 666 15.16 -1.82 -34.03
N ILE A 667 16.44 -2.08 -33.81
CA ILE A 667 16.90 -3.13 -32.92
C ILE A 667 17.59 -2.51 -31.71
N SER A 668 17.35 -3.04 -30.53
CA SER A 668 18.18 -2.76 -29.35
C SER A 668 18.58 -4.07 -28.68
N ILE A 669 19.74 -4.06 -28.02
CA ILE A 669 20.32 -5.23 -27.36
C ILE A 669 20.48 -4.87 -25.89
N LEU A 670 19.97 -5.73 -25.00
CA LEU A 670 20.14 -5.60 -23.56
C LEU A 670 20.70 -6.91 -23.02
N ILE A 671 21.99 -6.93 -22.69
CA ILE A 671 22.69 -8.14 -22.28
C ILE A 671 22.23 -8.54 -20.88
N CYS A 672 21.54 -9.67 -20.78
CA CYS A 672 21.15 -10.32 -19.53
C CYS A 672 20.49 -9.37 -18.52
N ARG A 673 21.16 -9.02 -17.43
CA ARG A 673 20.62 -8.15 -16.38
C ARG A 673 20.29 -6.74 -16.86
N ASP A 674 20.84 -6.26 -17.97
CA ASP A 674 20.45 -4.97 -18.53
C ASP A 674 18.97 -4.93 -18.89
N PHE A 675 18.39 -6.05 -19.32
CA PHE A 675 16.95 -6.11 -19.56
C PHE A 675 16.15 -5.86 -18.27
N LEU A 676 16.54 -6.51 -17.18
CA LEU A 676 15.88 -6.39 -15.88
C LEU A 676 16.00 -4.98 -15.27
N ASN A 677 17.01 -4.19 -15.65
CA ASN A 677 17.31 -2.91 -15.01
C ASN A 677 17.07 -1.69 -15.92
N LEU A 678 17.23 -1.84 -17.24
CA LEU A 678 17.32 -0.72 -18.17
C LEU A 678 16.26 -0.72 -19.27
N ARG A 679 15.47 -1.80 -19.44
CA ARG A 679 14.44 -1.90 -20.51
C ARG A 679 13.52 -0.68 -20.61
N ASP A 680 13.21 -0.04 -19.48
CA ASP A 680 12.30 1.09 -19.46
C ASP A 680 12.86 2.37 -20.08
N ARG A 681 14.20 2.48 -20.22
CA ARG A 681 14.86 3.58 -20.94
C ARG A 681 14.54 3.55 -22.43
N LEU A 682 14.17 2.40 -22.97
CA LEU A 682 13.82 2.19 -24.39
C LEU A 682 12.33 2.43 -24.70
N ARG A 683 11.55 2.96 -23.74
CA ARG A 683 10.13 3.32 -23.96
C ARG A 683 9.98 4.73 -24.55
N GLY A 684 8.93 4.97 -25.33
CA GLY A 684 8.57 6.30 -25.84
C GLY A 684 8.42 6.37 -27.36
N ASN A 685 8.49 7.60 -27.91
CA ASN A 685 8.20 7.85 -29.34
C ASN A 685 9.28 7.33 -30.30
N GLN A 686 10.51 7.11 -29.83
CA GLN A 686 11.63 6.57 -30.62
C GLN A 686 12.07 5.19 -30.11
N LYS A 687 11.12 4.35 -29.70
CA LYS A 687 11.38 3.00 -29.19
C LYS A 687 11.87 2.04 -30.30
N PRO A 688 12.61 0.97 -29.94
CA PRO A 688 12.95 -0.09 -30.89
C PRO A 688 11.69 -0.86 -31.31
N ASP A 689 11.78 -1.57 -32.43
CA ASP A 689 10.78 -2.55 -32.83
C ASP A 689 10.98 -3.87 -32.07
N ILE A 690 12.25 -4.25 -31.86
CA ILE A 690 12.65 -5.51 -31.23
C ILE A 690 13.76 -5.25 -30.21
N ILE A 691 13.63 -5.85 -29.03
CA ILE A 691 14.68 -5.90 -28.00
C ILE A 691 15.20 -7.33 -27.91
N PHE A 692 16.49 -7.51 -28.14
CA PHE A 692 17.19 -8.79 -27.99
C PHE A 692 17.90 -8.87 -26.65
N ILE A 693 17.84 -10.05 -26.04
CA ILE A 693 18.35 -10.31 -24.70
C ILE A 693 19.22 -11.58 -24.73
N PRO A 694 20.49 -11.47 -25.17
CA PRO A 694 21.48 -12.50 -24.93
C PRO A 694 21.62 -12.72 -23.42
N SER A 695 21.47 -13.95 -22.96
CA SER A 695 21.40 -14.30 -21.54
C SER A 695 22.24 -15.53 -21.20
N TYR A 696 22.85 -15.49 -20.02
CA TYR A 696 23.40 -16.64 -19.30
C TYR A 696 22.86 -16.54 -17.87
N ASN A 697 21.59 -16.91 -17.68
CA ASN A 697 20.91 -16.67 -16.40
C ASN A 697 19.88 -17.75 -16.04
N SER A 698 19.86 -18.16 -14.76
CA SER A 698 18.94 -19.15 -14.22
C SER A 698 17.56 -18.60 -13.84
N ALA A 699 17.42 -17.28 -13.66
CA ALA A 699 16.19 -16.63 -13.20
C ALA A 699 15.19 -16.37 -14.35
N THR A 700 14.90 -17.38 -15.16
CA THR A 700 14.10 -17.29 -16.39
C THR A 700 12.70 -16.70 -16.18
N GLU A 701 12.00 -17.08 -15.10
CA GLU A 701 10.66 -16.56 -14.80
C GLU A 701 10.64 -15.03 -14.58
N ARG A 702 11.67 -14.47 -13.95
CA ARG A 702 11.78 -13.01 -13.77
C ARG A 702 11.91 -12.28 -15.11
N PHE A 703 12.67 -12.84 -16.05
CA PHE A 703 12.77 -12.30 -17.40
C PHE A 703 11.43 -12.39 -18.12
N TYR A 704 10.66 -13.45 -17.89
CA TYR A 704 9.34 -13.62 -18.50
C TYR A 704 8.33 -12.62 -17.99
N ASP A 705 8.29 -12.38 -16.69
CA ASP A 705 7.41 -11.37 -16.10
C ASP A 705 7.74 -9.98 -16.63
N ASP A 706 9.03 -9.63 -16.69
CA ASP A 706 9.47 -8.34 -17.22
C ASP A 706 9.21 -8.20 -18.73
N ALA A 707 9.38 -9.28 -19.50
CA ALA A 707 9.07 -9.30 -20.94
C ALA A 707 7.56 -9.22 -21.20
N HIS A 708 6.75 -9.94 -20.44
CA HIS A 708 5.31 -9.84 -20.49
C HIS A 708 4.86 -8.41 -20.17
N ASN A 709 5.32 -7.85 -19.05
CA ASN A 709 4.98 -6.50 -18.64
C ASN A 709 5.40 -5.46 -19.67
N HIS A 710 6.59 -5.61 -20.27
CA HIS A 710 7.07 -4.64 -21.25
C HIS A 710 6.27 -4.72 -22.57
N THR A 711 5.98 -5.92 -23.05
CA THR A 711 5.17 -6.13 -24.29
C THR A 711 3.70 -5.76 -24.11
N THR A 712 3.12 -5.94 -22.92
CA THR A 712 1.74 -5.49 -22.62
C THR A 712 1.63 -3.97 -22.69
N ASN A 713 2.66 -3.27 -22.21
CA ASN A 713 2.65 -1.82 -22.07
C ASN A 713 3.31 -1.07 -23.24
N SER A 714 3.85 -1.77 -24.22
CA SER A 714 4.52 -1.18 -25.38
C SER A 714 4.48 -2.12 -26.58
N ALA A 715 4.07 -1.60 -27.73
CA ALA A 715 4.15 -2.30 -29.02
C ALA A 715 5.62 -2.49 -29.47
N VAL A 716 6.27 -3.49 -28.89
CA VAL A 716 7.67 -3.92 -29.03
C VAL A 716 7.70 -5.45 -28.92
N TYR A 717 8.55 -6.12 -29.70
CA TYR A 717 8.82 -7.55 -29.52
C TYR A 717 10.03 -7.77 -28.63
N ILE A 718 10.02 -8.87 -27.89
CA ILE A 718 11.13 -9.25 -27.02
C ILE A 718 11.61 -10.65 -27.40
N VAL A 719 12.93 -10.79 -27.53
CA VAL A 719 13.60 -12.02 -27.93
C VAL A 719 14.66 -12.35 -26.90
N ILE A 720 14.48 -13.46 -26.18
CA ILE A 720 15.43 -13.96 -25.18
C ILE A 720 16.15 -15.15 -25.77
N SER A 721 17.48 -15.14 -25.74
CA SER A 721 18.34 -16.25 -26.12
C SER A 721 19.22 -16.60 -24.93
N ASN A 722 19.12 -17.83 -24.43
CA ASN A 722 19.79 -18.28 -23.21
C ASN A 722 20.56 -19.59 -23.45
N THR A 723 21.45 -19.96 -22.54
CA THR A 723 22.08 -21.30 -22.54
C THR A 723 21.05 -22.40 -22.24
N SER A 724 21.23 -23.60 -22.78
CA SER A 724 20.40 -24.77 -22.45
C SER A 724 20.55 -25.20 -20.99
N LEU A 725 21.67 -24.86 -20.34
CA LEU A 725 21.90 -25.13 -18.92
C LEU A 725 20.78 -24.57 -18.03
N TYR A 726 20.26 -23.40 -18.39
CA TYR A 726 19.15 -22.74 -17.71
C TYR A 726 17.84 -22.81 -18.48
N GLY A 727 17.93 -22.94 -19.81
CA GLY A 727 16.79 -22.94 -20.71
C GLY A 727 16.13 -21.56 -20.83
N GLY A 728 14.93 -21.55 -21.38
CA GLY A 728 14.06 -20.38 -21.36
C GLY A 728 14.25 -19.39 -22.51
N THR A 729 15.03 -19.75 -23.52
CA THR A 729 15.03 -19.06 -24.84
C THR A 729 13.59 -18.96 -25.35
N SER A 730 13.15 -17.75 -25.67
CA SER A 730 11.74 -17.48 -25.92
C SER A 730 11.52 -16.17 -26.67
N VAL A 731 10.32 -16.05 -27.25
CA VAL A 731 9.88 -14.84 -27.95
C VAL A 731 8.54 -14.35 -27.41
N PHE A 732 8.38 -13.03 -27.34
CA PHE A 732 7.20 -12.36 -26.80
C PHE A 732 6.64 -11.35 -27.78
N GLY A 733 5.31 -11.32 -27.87
CA GLY A 733 4.55 -10.39 -28.69
C GLY A 733 3.06 -10.49 -28.38
N LEU A 734 2.30 -9.47 -28.77
CA LEU A 734 0.85 -9.47 -28.57
C LEU A 734 0.20 -10.38 -29.61
N ILE A 735 -0.61 -11.33 -29.15
CA ILE A 735 -1.48 -12.15 -29.98
C ILE A 735 -2.91 -12.11 -29.45
N ARG A 736 -3.89 -12.32 -30.33
CA ARG A 736 -5.30 -12.34 -29.94
C ARG A 736 -5.57 -13.50 -28.96
N PRO A 737 -6.45 -13.34 -27.96
CA PRO A 737 -6.80 -14.41 -27.02
C PRO A 737 -7.21 -15.72 -27.70
N GLU A 738 -7.98 -15.65 -28.78
CA GLU A 738 -8.42 -16.78 -29.60
C GLU A 738 -7.26 -17.54 -30.26
N SER A 739 -6.13 -16.88 -30.51
CA SER A 739 -4.91 -17.50 -31.06
C SER A 739 -4.08 -18.22 -29.99
N GLN A 740 -4.29 -17.94 -28.70
CA GLN A 740 -3.52 -18.58 -27.63
C GLN A 740 -3.79 -20.08 -27.53
N GLY A 741 -5.06 -20.51 -27.71
CA GLY A 741 -5.42 -21.92 -27.69
C GLY A 741 -4.72 -22.76 -28.78
N ALA A 742 -4.39 -22.15 -29.92
CA ALA A 742 -3.63 -22.82 -30.97
C ALA A 742 -2.16 -23.06 -30.58
N LEU A 743 -1.54 -22.14 -29.83
CA LEU A 743 -0.18 -22.32 -29.32
C LEU A 743 -0.11 -23.40 -28.26
N VAL A 744 -1.13 -23.48 -27.39
CA VAL A 744 -1.26 -24.55 -26.40
C VAL A 744 -1.39 -25.90 -27.08
N ARG A 745 -2.30 -26.04 -28.06
CA ARG A 745 -2.48 -27.29 -28.83
C ARG A 745 -1.20 -27.74 -29.56
N ARG A 746 -0.37 -26.79 -30.01
CA ARG A 746 0.91 -27.07 -30.66
C ARG A 746 2.06 -27.30 -29.68
N GLY A 747 1.81 -27.24 -28.37
CA GLY A 747 2.81 -27.47 -27.32
C GLY A 747 3.82 -26.33 -27.14
N PHE A 748 3.56 -25.16 -27.71
CA PHE A 748 4.43 -23.98 -27.57
C PHE A 748 4.17 -23.19 -26.30
N LYS A 749 3.00 -23.41 -25.67
CA LYS A 749 2.54 -22.71 -24.49
C LYS A 749 1.82 -23.64 -23.53
N ASP A 750 1.96 -23.39 -22.24
CA ASP A 750 1.27 -24.16 -21.19
C ASP A 750 -0.19 -23.67 -21.04
N GLU A 751 -1.15 -24.54 -20.68
CA GLU A 751 -2.59 -24.20 -20.63
C GLU A 751 -2.93 -23.00 -19.72
N ASN A 752 -2.17 -22.83 -18.64
CA ASN A 752 -2.37 -21.76 -17.66
C ASN A 752 -1.45 -20.55 -17.88
N ASP A 753 -0.57 -20.59 -18.89
CA ASP A 753 0.33 -19.47 -19.19
C ASP A 753 -0.48 -18.34 -19.85
N ARG A 754 -0.64 -17.22 -19.14
CA ARG A 754 -1.35 -16.02 -19.61
C ARG A 754 -0.40 -14.92 -20.08
N GLN A 755 0.91 -15.12 -20.02
CA GLN A 755 1.90 -14.12 -20.41
C GLN A 755 1.88 -13.90 -21.93
N ASN A 756 2.50 -12.83 -22.44
CA ASN A 756 2.65 -12.60 -23.89
C ASN A 756 3.76 -13.48 -24.51
N LYS A 757 4.25 -14.46 -23.77
CA LYS A 757 5.19 -15.48 -24.23
C LYS A 757 4.49 -16.32 -25.29
N LEU A 758 5.13 -16.46 -26.45
CA LEU A 758 4.56 -17.14 -27.61
C LEU A 758 5.10 -18.57 -27.76
N CYS A 759 6.39 -18.75 -27.44
CA CYS A 759 7.06 -20.04 -27.49
C CYS A 759 8.32 -20.01 -26.61
N LYS A 760 8.71 -21.17 -26.06
CA LYS A 760 9.95 -21.34 -25.28
C LYS A 760 10.65 -22.67 -25.55
N LEU A 761 11.98 -22.68 -25.41
CA LEU A 761 12.79 -23.88 -25.20
C LEU A 761 12.96 -24.12 -23.69
N ARG A 762 12.92 -25.40 -23.28
CA ARG A 762 13.05 -25.86 -21.90
C ARG A 762 14.52 -26.04 -21.54
N LYS A 763 14.81 -26.14 -20.24
CA LYS A 763 16.15 -26.50 -19.76
C LYS A 763 16.59 -27.85 -20.35
N GLY A 764 17.85 -27.93 -20.78
CA GLY A 764 18.46 -29.10 -21.42
C GLY A 764 18.21 -29.23 -22.92
N GLU A 765 17.27 -28.48 -23.49
CA GLU A 765 17.01 -28.51 -24.94
C GLU A 765 18.02 -27.64 -25.70
N GLU A 766 18.52 -28.11 -26.84
CA GLU A 766 19.23 -27.27 -27.82
C GLU A 766 18.34 -27.07 -29.04
N GLY A 767 18.34 -25.86 -29.60
CA GLY A 767 17.56 -25.58 -30.79
C GLY A 767 17.14 -24.14 -30.97
N PHE A 768 16.03 -23.96 -31.70
CA PHE A 768 15.51 -22.68 -32.16
C PHE A 768 14.09 -22.41 -31.68
N VAL A 769 13.83 -21.16 -31.31
CA VAL A 769 12.49 -20.57 -31.33
C VAL A 769 12.40 -19.66 -32.53
N ILE A 770 11.39 -19.88 -33.38
CA ILE A 770 11.19 -19.18 -34.66
C ILE A 770 9.88 -18.41 -34.60
N ALA A 771 9.88 -17.16 -35.07
CA ALA A 771 8.67 -16.37 -35.22
C ALA A 771 8.82 -15.29 -36.30
N ASP A 772 7.74 -15.02 -37.03
CA ASP A 772 7.67 -13.93 -38.00
C ASP A 772 6.98 -12.72 -37.35
N PHE A 773 7.72 -11.63 -37.18
CA PHE A 773 7.27 -10.40 -36.53
C PHE A 773 6.86 -9.34 -37.54
N ASN A 774 5.63 -8.84 -37.42
CA ASN A 774 5.14 -7.72 -38.20
C ASN A 774 5.58 -6.40 -37.55
N LEU A 775 6.49 -5.67 -38.18
CA LEU A 775 7.08 -4.44 -37.65
C LEU A 775 6.12 -3.24 -37.71
N ILE A 776 5.08 -3.31 -38.55
CA ILE A 776 4.06 -2.27 -38.68
C ILE A 776 2.93 -2.51 -37.68
N HIS A 777 2.38 -3.73 -37.66
CA HIS A 777 1.19 -4.07 -36.89
C HIS A 777 1.53 -4.80 -35.59
N LYS A 778 2.28 -4.13 -34.71
CA LYS A 778 2.80 -4.69 -33.46
C LYS A 778 1.77 -4.79 -32.31
N SER A 779 0.58 -4.21 -32.49
CA SER A 779 -0.50 -4.17 -31.51
C SER A 779 -1.76 -4.82 -32.05
N LEU A 780 -2.61 -5.33 -31.16
CA LEU A 780 -3.93 -5.85 -31.54
C LEU A 780 -4.79 -4.70 -32.09
N GLN A 781 -5.30 -4.85 -33.31
CA GLN A 781 -6.25 -3.93 -33.92
C GLN A 781 -7.66 -4.52 -33.84
N ASN A 782 -8.68 -3.67 -33.63
CA ASN A 782 -10.08 -4.08 -33.78
C ASN A 782 -10.32 -4.46 -35.25
N PRO A 783 -10.93 -5.62 -35.55
CA PRO A 783 -11.13 -6.03 -36.94
C PRO A 783 -12.10 -5.05 -37.63
N MET A 784 -11.67 -4.42 -38.73
CA MET A 784 -12.60 -3.92 -39.75
C MET A 784 -12.90 -5.06 -40.72
N PRO A 785 -14.16 -5.27 -41.14
CA PRO A 785 -14.49 -6.36 -42.04
C PRO A 785 -14.17 -5.97 -43.49
N ALA A 786 -13.46 -6.84 -44.21
CA ALA A 786 -13.62 -6.98 -45.66
C ALA A 786 -13.18 -8.36 -46.19
N ASP A 787 -12.20 -9.04 -45.57
CA ASP A 787 -11.83 -10.40 -45.99
C ASP A 787 -11.22 -11.22 -44.83
N PRO A 788 -11.83 -12.34 -44.38
CA PRO A 788 -11.25 -13.24 -43.39
C PRO A 788 -9.89 -13.85 -43.80
N ALA A 789 -9.52 -13.80 -45.09
CA ALA A 789 -8.24 -14.27 -45.59
C ALA A 789 -7.10 -13.24 -45.43
N GLU A 790 -7.39 -11.96 -45.16
CA GLU A 790 -6.42 -10.87 -44.94
C GLU A 790 -6.27 -10.50 -43.45
N GLU A 791 -6.33 -11.47 -42.53
CA GLU A 791 -6.11 -11.19 -41.12
C GLU A 791 -4.66 -10.78 -40.84
N ILE A 792 -4.41 -9.48 -40.67
CA ILE A 792 -3.09 -8.94 -40.32
C ILE A 792 -2.74 -9.32 -38.87
N LYS A 793 -1.79 -10.24 -38.70
CA LYS A 793 -1.32 -10.71 -37.39
C LYS A 793 -0.05 -9.98 -36.95
N PRO A 794 0.08 -9.59 -35.67
CA PRO A 794 1.34 -9.07 -35.14
C PRO A 794 2.46 -10.11 -35.21
N VAL A 795 2.15 -11.36 -34.88
CA VAL A 795 3.10 -12.47 -34.98
C VAL A 795 2.47 -13.63 -35.74
N SER A 796 3.26 -14.22 -36.64
CA SER A 796 2.89 -15.40 -37.44
C SER A 796 4.02 -16.43 -37.48
N ASN A 797 3.77 -17.61 -38.06
CA ASN A 797 4.76 -18.67 -38.26
C ASN A 797 5.60 -19.02 -37.02
N ILE A 798 4.97 -19.05 -35.84
CA ILE A 798 5.60 -19.45 -34.59
C ILE A 798 5.94 -20.95 -34.66
N ASP A 799 7.19 -21.28 -34.37
CA ASP A 799 7.68 -22.66 -34.37
C ASP A 799 8.81 -22.87 -33.35
N LYS A 800 9.03 -24.14 -32.99
CA LYS A 800 10.11 -24.59 -32.11
C LYS A 800 10.79 -25.79 -32.75
N LYS A 801 12.10 -25.71 -32.96
CA LYS A 801 12.89 -26.83 -33.53
C LYS A 801 13.97 -27.25 -32.56
N LEU A 802 13.94 -28.50 -32.11
CA LEU A 802 15.04 -29.10 -31.36
C LEU A 802 16.12 -29.52 -32.34
N ILE A 803 17.37 -29.18 -32.04
CA ILE A 803 18.50 -29.40 -32.93
C ILE A 803 19.66 -29.94 -32.10
N GLU A 804 20.21 -31.06 -32.55
CA GLU A 804 21.53 -31.51 -32.14
C GLU A 804 22.55 -30.76 -33.00
N PHE A 805 23.36 -29.92 -32.36
CA PHE A 805 24.33 -29.03 -33.01
C PHE A 805 25.73 -29.63 -33.09
#